data_AF-A0AA88H5C9-F1
#
_entry.id   AF-A0AA88H5C9-F1
#
_cell.length_a   1.000
_cell.length_b   1.000
_cell.length_c   1.000
_cell.angle_alpha   90.00
_cell.angle_beta   90.00
_cell.angle_gamma   90.00
#
_symmetry.space_group_name_H-M   'P 1'
#
loop_
_entity.id
_entity.type
_entity.pdbx_description
1 polymer ?
#
loop_
_entity_poly.entity_id
_entity_poly.type
_entity_poly.pdbx_seq_one_letter_code
_entity_poly.pdbx_strand_id
1 'polypeptide(L)'
;MAGRGALLERLKIKREESSNEERPGDGGTTSRPVPVGRAQLLRRLNVQNQAAAAPTGGLQPIAPERGAGCGRAQLWKNMTQRPGEGALRYPEIKSQETPVRTPATHGQSSQPDVANLQSQLDSMSLQKKRCESVIRSGVEGQTFTAAVNYIRLISKENAQIYEYFVGFTPEIDSRRFRFIMLKQHAEALQFVGNAFDGAKLYLRHKLPLQENVYECSHPSDNSVVQMKIIYKNQMKMSEAMHWCGILFRRVLDSLNLTQIGRNFYDMETSTPVPQYNLEILPGFVTAMAEYEGGIMVQVDVSHKVLRRANALEAMINIYKRFPKDQVQEQIKKELLGQVVMTRYNNKTYRIDDIDFSLNPNDTFQKRDGSSCSYKQHLRDQYQVRIVDEKQPLLVHRPKKKKRGQENITETIILVPEVCSLTGITDAMKNDFRIMKDISGFTRVKPVDRIGRLDGFIQRINNCQNAKKILEDWGLRLDTAPLRMEGRNFGPEKILVGAGRSVTTGDKADFSRDLTRAKMLCSVDLLNWAVVFCERNKGNVNNFIETLSKCGMELGMKISRPRIEGLRSDNTSEYINTLKRLIKPELQLVVCIFPTMREDRYSAVKKLCCAEQPIASQCINDKTISKPDKLRSVTQKIALQINCKLGGELWGVGIPLKKIMFIGMDTYHDPTRKGRSVVGFVASINDFATRWFSKAAFQEAGQELADALKLAFQGAIKAYFDANGDLPENIILYRDGVGDGMLPIARDYELPQLREVIANVKPNYKPNFSCIVVQKRINTRIFLDHPRNGIGNPAPGSVIDNTITRRTWYDFFLVSQHVSQGTVSPTHYIVLDSESKFPPDMLQRISYKLTFMYYNWPGAIRVPAPCQYAHKFAYLIGQNVRRVPDASLDSRLYYL
;
A
#
# COMPACT_ATOMS: atom_id res chain seq x y z
N MET A 1 47.29 32.81 13.64
CA MET A 1 47.48 34.24 13.91
C MET A 1 46.20 34.99 13.56
N ALA A 2 45.82 35.92 14.44
CA ALA A 2 44.87 37.04 14.32
C ALA A 2 43.45 36.81 13.77
N GLY A 3 42.43 37.12 14.59
CA GLY A 3 41.08 37.45 14.10
C GLY A 3 39.88 36.89 14.89
N ARG A 4 39.90 36.90 16.23
CA ARG A 4 38.72 36.51 17.05
C ARG A 4 38.34 37.54 18.14
N GLY A 5 38.63 38.82 17.92
CA GLY A 5 38.49 39.87 18.94
C GLY A 5 37.53 41.03 18.62
N ALA A 6 36.72 41.01 17.55
CA ALA A 6 36.06 42.24 17.07
C ALA A 6 34.52 42.23 17.02
N LEU A 7 33.82 41.29 17.67
CA LEU A 7 32.34 41.23 17.62
C LEU A 7 31.63 41.33 18.97
N LEU A 8 32.36 41.27 20.09
CA LEU A 8 31.76 41.31 21.44
C LEU A 8 31.78 42.70 22.10
N GLU A 9 32.38 43.70 21.45
CA GLU A 9 32.52 45.06 22.00
C GLU A 9 31.57 46.10 21.37
N ARG A 10 30.74 45.70 20.39
CA ARG A 10 29.79 46.61 19.69
C ARG A 10 28.34 46.53 20.15
N LEU A 11 28.03 45.80 21.22
CA LEU A 11 26.66 45.66 21.73
C LEU A 11 26.46 46.15 23.17
N LYS A 12 27.43 46.85 23.76
CA LYS A 12 27.32 47.38 25.13
C LYS A 12 27.29 48.89 25.29
N ILE A 13 27.35 49.67 24.19
CA ILE A 13 27.32 51.14 24.29
C ILE A 13 26.49 51.69 23.14
N LYS A 14 25.19 51.87 23.39
CA LYS A 14 24.42 53.06 22.95
C LYS A 14 22.97 53.00 23.42
N ARG A 15 22.64 54.01 24.21
CA ARG A 15 21.33 54.62 24.43
C ARG A 15 20.51 54.12 25.61
N GLU A 16 21.06 54.34 26.80
CA GLU A 16 20.44 55.30 27.71
C GLU A 16 20.75 56.71 27.22
N GLU A 17 19.73 57.57 27.15
CA GLU A 17 19.70 59.06 27.05
C GLU A 17 18.54 59.50 26.15
N SER A 18 17.37 59.72 26.75
CA SER A 18 16.58 60.96 26.62
C SER A 18 15.27 60.82 27.40
N SER A 19 15.17 61.63 28.44
CA SER A 19 14.05 61.84 29.35
C SER A 19 13.24 63.09 28.96
N ASN A 20 11.99 63.12 29.41
CA ASN A 20 11.04 64.26 29.61
C ASN A 20 10.30 64.83 28.40
N GLU A 21 8.95 64.71 28.41
CA GLU A 21 8.02 65.81 28.75
C GLU A 21 6.54 65.34 28.89
N GLU A 22 5.96 65.68 30.04
CA GLU A 22 4.58 66.08 30.44
C GLU A 22 3.25 65.37 30.04
N ARG A 23 2.34 65.39 31.05
CA ARG A 23 0.92 64.93 31.20
C ARG A 23 -0.07 66.04 30.79
N PRO A 24 -1.44 65.90 30.83
CA PRO A 24 -2.35 65.00 31.59
C PRO A 24 -3.46 64.35 30.74
N GLY A 25 -4.37 63.46 31.14
CA GLY A 25 -4.84 62.89 32.40
C GLY A 25 -6.36 62.65 32.24
N ASP A 26 -6.87 61.43 32.41
CA ASP A 26 -8.13 61.16 33.14
C ASP A 26 -8.32 59.65 33.42
N GLY A 27 -8.99 59.35 34.53
CA GLY A 27 -8.99 58.09 35.25
C GLY A 27 -9.99 57.01 34.80
N GLY A 28 -9.82 55.82 35.38
CA GLY A 28 -10.73 54.70 35.20
C GLY A 28 -10.16 53.40 35.76
N THR A 29 -10.40 53.18 37.05
CA THR A 29 -10.08 51.98 37.84
C THR A 29 -10.69 50.70 37.27
N THR A 30 -9.95 49.60 37.26
CA THR A 30 -10.40 48.25 37.68
C THR A 30 -9.25 47.24 37.62
N SER A 31 -9.13 46.48 38.69
CA SER A 31 -8.10 45.50 39.00
C SER A 31 -8.16 44.26 38.09
N ARG A 32 -7.00 43.85 37.57
CA ARG A 32 -6.79 42.52 36.96
C ARG A 32 -6.24 41.56 38.01
N PRO A 33 -6.77 40.33 38.14
CA PRO A 33 -6.02 39.23 38.73
C PRO A 33 -5.27 38.42 37.66
N VAL A 34 -4.11 37.93 38.09
CA VAL A 34 -3.08 37.12 37.44
C VAL A 34 -3.63 35.75 36.97
N PRO A 35 -3.13 35.17 35.85
CA PRO A 35 -3.56 33.85 35.38
C PRO A 35 -2.88 32.72 36.19
N VAL A 36 -3.70 31.89 36.84
CA VAL A 36 -3.25 30.70 37.58
C VAL A 36 -3.36 29.44 36.70
N GLY A 37 -2.34 28.60 36.80
CA GLY A 37 -2.06 27.48 35.93
C GLY A 37 -2.93 26.22 36.09
N ARG A 38 -2.61 25.31 35.17
CA ARG A 38 -3.28 24.08 34.70
C ARG A 38 -3.50 22.94 35.72
N ALA A 39 -3.44 23.21 37.03
CA ALA A 39 -3.45 22.18 38.07
C ALA A 39 -4.82 21.92 38.75
N GLN A 40 -5.89 22.64 38.38
CA GLN A 40 -7.20 22.52 39.05
C GLN A 40 -8.32 21.85 38.24
N LEU A 41 -8.07 21.38 37.00
CA LEU A 41 -9.10 20.65 36.23
C LEU A 41 -9.08 19.12 36.42
N LEU A 42 -8.07 18.57 37.10
CA LEU A 42 -7.90 17.11 37.30
C LEU A 42 -8.44 16.58 38.64
N ARG A 43 -9.04 17.44 39.47
CA ARG A 43 -9.61 17.05 40.77
C ARG A 43 -11.12 16.78 40.78
N ARG A 44 -11.78 16.79 39.61
CA ARG A 44 -13.24 16.51 39.48
C ARG A 44 -13.59 15.24 38.70
N LEU A 45 -12.62 14.36 38.41
CA LEU A 45 -12.88 13.14 37.63
C LEU A 45 -12.42 11.84 38.30
N ASN A 46 -12.13 11.84 39.61
CA ASN A 46 -11.64 10.65 40.31
C ASN A 46 -12.32 10.41 41.67
N VAL A 47 -13.65 10.46 41.71
CA VAL A 47 -14.44 9.88 42.81
C VAL A 47 -15.67 9.22 42.20
N GLN A 48 -15.55 7.94 41.85
CA GLN A 48 -16.60 6.92 41.87
C GLN A 48 -16.03 5.64 41.26
N ASN A 49 -15.38 4.84 42.11
CA ASN A 49 -15.32 3.38 42.00
C ASN A 49 -14.37 2.86 43.09
N GLN A 50 -14.92 2.31 44.18
CA GLN A 50 -14.47 1.04 44.79
C GLN A 50 -15.29 0.65 46.04
N ALA A 51 -15.48 -0.68 46.16
CA ALA A 51 -15.83 -1.51 47.33
C ALA A 51 -17.31 -1.55 47.80
N ALA A 52 -17.87 -2.62 48.39
CA ALA A 52 -17.74 -4.09 48.35
C ALA A 52 -18.80 -4.68 49.33
N ALA A 53 -19.48 -5.76 48.93
CA ALA A 53 -20.11 -6.89 49.66
C ALA A 53 -20.88 -6.79 51.03
N ALA A 54 -22.16 -7.24 50.99
CA ALA A 54 -22.98 -8.11 51.91
C ALA A 54 -23.41 -7.59 53.33
N PRO A 55 -24.41 -8.21 54.05
CA PRO A 55 -25.23 -9.42 53.80
C PRO A 55 -26.77 -9.41 54.13
N THR A 56 -27.47 -10.49 53.71
CA THR A 56 -28.60 -11.26 54.33
C THR A 56 -30.02 -10.69 54.64
N GLY A 57 -31.08 -11.35 54.10
CA GLY A 57 -32.14 -12.03 54.90
C GLY A 57 -33.63 -11.61 54.82
N GLY A 58 -34.51 -12.53 54.35
CA GLY A 58 -35.98 -12.66 54.63
C GLY A 58 -36.93 -11.67 53.93
N LEU A 59 -38.18 -11.93 53.51
CA LEU A 59 -39.21 -12.95 53.72
C LEU A 59 -40.27 -12.84 52.57
N GLN A 60 -40.94 -13.94 52.24
CA GLN A 60 -42.22 -14.06 51.47
C GLN A 60 -43.45 -13.78 52.40
N PRO A 61 -44.75 -13.98 52.02
CA PRO A 61 -45.48 -13.91 50.73
C PRO A 61 -46.86 -13.15 50.86
N ILE A 62 -47.68 -13.19 49.79
CA ILE A 62 -49.18 -13.33 49.73
C ILE A 62 -49.88 -12.29 48.83
N ALA A 63 -50.64 -12.82 47.85
CA ALA A 63 -51.54 -12.17 46.88
C ALA A 63 -52.92 -11.83 47.53
N PRO A 64 -53.93 -11.19 46.86
CA PRO A 64 -54.71 -11.86 45.80
C PRO A 64 -55.32 -10.94 44.69
N GLU A 65 -55.53 -11.48 43.48
CA GLU A 65 -56.80 -11.69 42.72
C GLU A 65 -57.57 -10.44 42.21
N ARG A 66 -57.79 -10.27 40.88
CA ARG A 66 -58.94 -10.69 40.00
C ARG A 66 -59.51 -9.39 39.38
N GLY A 67 -60.01 -9.26 38.14
CA GLY A 67 -60.23 -10.14 37.00
C GLY A 67 -60.98 -9.39 35.87
N ALA A 68 -61.14 -10.05 34.71
CA ALA A 68 -62.09 -9.82 33.59
C ALA A 68 -61.91 -8.57 32.68
N GLY A 69 -62.09 -8.60 31.36
CA GLY A 69 -62.54 -9.64 30.42
C GLY A 69 -62.55 -9.13 28.96
N CYS A 70 -62.59 -10.08 28.01
CA CYS A 70 -62.68 -9.99 26.53
C CYS A 70 -63.85 -9.11 26.01
N GLY A 71 -64.02 -8.64 24.76
CA GLY A 71 -63.52 -8.99 23.42
C GLY A 71 -64.70 -8.96 22.38
N ARG A 72 -64.39 -8.74 21.08
CA ARG A 72 -65.24 -8.79 19.83
C ARG A 72 -65.98 -7.48 19.41
N ALA A 73 -66.14 -7.08 18.14
CA ALA A 73 -65.79 -7.59 16.80
C ALA A 73 -66.05 -6.56 15.65
N GLN A 74 -65.30 -6.71 14.54
CA GLN A 74 -65.68 -6.60 13.11
C GLN A 74 -66.10 -5.28 12.39
N LEU A 75 -65.72 -5.28 11.09
CA LEU A 75 -66.11 -4.48 9.89
C LEU A 75 -65.20 -3.26 9.56
N TRP A 76 -64.57 -3.10 8.38
CA TRP A 76 -64.92 -3.53 7.02
C TRP A 76 -63.73 -3.89 6.10
N LYS A 77 -63.97 -4.93 5.28
CA LYS A 77 -63.39 -5.18 3.96
C LYS A 77 -64.23 -4.42 2.92
N ASN A 78 -63.59 -3.82 1.91
CA ASN A 78 -63.89 -3.94 0.47
C ASN A 78 -63.44 -2.68 -0.30
N MET A 79 -62.35 -2.80 -1.07
CA MET A 79 -62.37 -2.49 -2.51
C MET A 79 -61.07 -3.00 -3.15
N THR A 80 -61.23 -4.08 -3.91
CA THR A 80 -60.28 -4.70 -4.82
C THR A 80 -60.34 -4.03 -6.18
N GLN A 81 -59.18 -3.88 -6.85
CA GLN A 81 -58.95 -4.40 -8.21
C GLN A 81 -57.45 -4.35 -8.59
N ARG A 82 -56.95 -5.47 -9.14
CA ARG A 82 -55.61 -5.73 -9.72
C ARG A 82 -55.75 -5.80 -11.27
N PRO A 83 -54.68 -5.73 -12.09
CA PRO A 83 -53.73 -6.86 -12.36
C PRO A 83 -52.25 -6.37 -12.45
N GLY A 84 -51.19 -7.16 -12.31
CA GLY A 84 -50.95 -8.59 -12.13
C GLY A 84 -49.53 -8.86 -12.64
N GLU A 85 -48.69 -9.60 -11.89
CA GLU A 85 -47.56 -10.40 -12.42
C GLU A 85 -46.97 -11.25 -11.29
N GLY A 86 -46.64 -12.50 -11.62
CA GLY A 86 -46.48 -13.60 -10.67
C GLY A 86 -45.10 -13.68 -10.00
N ALA A 87 -45.11 -14.02 -8.71
CA ALA A 87 -43.93 -14.50 -7.99
C ALA A 87 -44.23 -15.87 -7.38
N LEU A 88 -43.33 -16.82 -7.67
CA LEU A 88 -43.33 -18.20 -7.19
C LEU A 88 -43.04 -18.27 -5.69
N ARG A 89 -43.74 -19.21 -5.03
CA ARG A 89 -43.75 -19.50 -3.59
C ARG A 89 -42.47 -20.19 -3.08
N TYR A 90 -42.11 -19.91 -1.83
CA TYR A 90 -41.30 -20.80 -0.98
C TYR A 90 -42.23 -21.65 -0.09
N PRO A 91 -41.94 -22.94 0.19
CA PRO A 91 -42.71 -23.74 1.12
C PRO A 91 -42.22 -23.60 2.58
N GLU A 92 -43.20 -23.48 3.48
CA GLU A 92 -43.08 -23.54 4.95
C GLU A 92 -42.72 -24.96 5.43
N ILE A 93 -41.87 -25.06 6.46
CA ILE A 93 -41.64 -26.30 7.21
C ILE A 93 -42.43 -26.24 8.51
N LYS A 94 -43.30 -27.24 8.70
CA LYS A 94 -44.10 -27.46 9.92
C LYS A 94 -43.23 -28.02 11.05
N SER A 95 -43.47 -27.53 12.26
CA SER A 95 -42.98 -28.07 13.52
C SER A 95 -43.88 -29.18 14.06
N GLN A 96 -43.29 -30.28 14.53
CA GLN A 96 -43.93 -31.23 15.45
C GLN A 96 -42.96 -31.65 16.57
N GLU A 97 -43.40 -31.28 17.78
CA GLU A 97 -43.27 -31.78 19.16
C GLU A 97 -42.15 -32.74 19.65
N THR A 98 -41.65 -32.36 20.84
CA THR A 98 -40.63 -32.92 21.76
C THR A 98 -41.08 -34.14 22.60
N PRO A 99 -40.17 -34.84 23.34
CA PRO A 99 -40.04 -34.52 24.78
C PRO A 99 -38.63 -34.62 25.42
N VAL A 100 -38.28 -33.51 26.08
CA VAL A 100 -37.57 -33.24 27.35
C VAL A 100 -36.83 -34.37 28.12
N ARG A 101 -35.55 -34.11 28.46
CA ARG A 101 -34.96 -34.36 29.81
C ARG A 101 -33.98 -33.24 30.21
N THR A 102 -33.92 -33.02 31.51
CA THR A 102 -33.53 -31.86 32.33
C THR A 102 -32.04 -31.41 32.30
N PRO A 103 -31.71 -30.20 32.81
CA PRO A 103 -30.46 -29.48 32.54
C PRO A 103 -29.34 -29.78 33.54
N ALA A 104 -28.10 -29.82 33.04
CA ALA A 104 -26.89 -29.78 33.85
C ALA A 104 -25.98 -28.62 33.38
N THR A 105 -25.85 -27.63 34.26
CA THR A 105 -24.69 -26.74 34.50
C THR A 105 -23.88 -26.19 33.32
N HIS A 106 -23.94 -24.86 33.19
CA HIS A 106 -23.05 -24.01 32.40
C HIS A 106 -21.56 -24.31 32.61
N GLY A 107 -20.91 -24.84 31.56
CA GLY A 107 -19.47 -24.76 31.34
C GLY A 107 -19.12 -23.57 30.46
N GLN A 108 -18.13 -22.81 30.88
CA GLN A 108 -17.62 -21.59 30.24
C GLN A 108 -17.26 -21.81 28.77
N SER A 109 -17.69 -20.88 27.90
CA SER A 109 -17.32 -20.83 26.50
C SER A 109 -15.83 -20.52 26.34
N SER A 110 -15.06 -21.51 25.91
CA SER A 110 -13.66 -21.35 25.50
C SER A 110 -13.57 -20.54 24.21
N GLN A 111 -12.80 -19.45 24.24
CA GLN A 111 -12.32 -18.73 23.05
C GLN A 111 -11.57 -19.70 22.10
N PRO A 112 -11.57 -19.47 20.78
CA PRO A 112 -10.77 -20.28 19.87
C PRO A 112 -9.27 -20.01 20.13
N ASP A 113 -8.56 -21.06 20.52
CA ASP A 113 -7.14 -21.04 20.85
C ASP A 113 -6.29 -20.70 19.61
N VAL A 114 -5.80 -19.46 19.56
CA VAL A 114 -4.87 -18.95 18.54
C VAL A 114 -3.55 -19.75 18.52
N ALA A 115 -3.24 -20.45 19.60
CA ALA A 115 -2.09 -21.36 19.70
C ALA A 115 -2.25 -22.61 18.81
N ASN A 116 -3.49 -23.09 18.60
CA ASN A 116 -3.74 -24.32 17.86
C ASN A 116 -3.53 -24.13 16.34
N LEU A 117 -3.93 -22.95 15.81
CA LEU A 117 -3.65 -22.53 14.43
C LEU A 117 -2.14 -22.35 14.14
N GLN A 118 -1.38 -21.87 15.12
CA GLN A 118 0.06 -21.70 15.00
C GLN A 118 0.78 -23.06 15.02
N SER A 119 0.31 -24.01 15.83
CA SER A 119 0.82 -25.39 15.87
C SER A 119 0.49 -26.19 14.59
N GLN A 120 -0.64 -25.89 13.95
CA GLN A 120 -0.99 -26.44 12.63
C GLN A 120 -0.12 -25.85 11.51
N LEU A 121 0.24 -24.56 11.59
CA LEU A 121 1.19 -23.93 10.66
C LEU A 121 2.64 -24.45 10.84
N ASP A 122 3.06 -24.76 12.06
CA ASP A 122 4.41 -25.29 12.33
C ASP A 122 4.51 -26.82 12.03
N SER A 123 3.40 -27.57 12.13
CA SER A 123 3.32 -29.00 11.74
C SER A 123 3.17 -29.23 10.23
N MET A 124 2.83 -28.21 9.44
CA MET A 124 2.90 -28.24 7.96
C MET A 124 4.33 -28.25 7.39
N SER A 125 5.35 -28.50 8.22
CA SER A 125 6.75 -28.62 7.80
C SER A 125 7.26 -30.06 7.61
N LEU A 126 6.40 -31.07 7.80
CA LEU A 126 6.74 -32.46 7.52
C LEU A 126 6.13 -32.90 6.18
N GLN A 127 7.03 -33.20 5.24
CA GLN A 127 6.80 -33.64 3.85
C GLN A 127 6.23 -32.57 2.91
N LYS A 128 7.12 -31.72 2.38
CA LYS A 128 6.90 -30.99 1.13
C LYS A 128 6.69 -32.02 0.01
N LYS A 129 5.43 -32.36 -0.31
CA LYS A 129 5.10 -33.05 -1.57
C LYS A 129 5.75 -32.28 -2.72
N ARG A 130 6.46 -32.98 -3.61
CA ARG A 130 6.97 -32.43 -4.87
C ARG A 130 5.79 -31.77 -5.59
N CYS A 131 5.84 -30.44 -5.76
CA CYS A 131 4.87 -29.73 -6.57
C CYS A 131 5.46 -29.61 -7.98
N GLU A 132 4.79 -30.16 -8.98
CA GLU A 132 5.18 -30.00 -10.39
C GLU A 132 5.06 -28.53 -10.81
N SER A 133 5.83 -28.12 -11.83
CA SER A 133 5.78 -26.76 -12.34
C SER A 133 4.43 -26.49 -13.02
N VAL A 134 3.76 -25.40 -12.63
CA VAL A 134 2.53 -24.94 -13.28
C VAL A 134 2.93 -24.17 -14.54
N ILE A 135 2.81 -24.80 -15.70
CA ILE A 135 3.11 -24.17 -17.01
C ILE A 135 1.77 -23.79 -17.66
N ARG A 136 1.57 -22.49 -17.90
CA ARG A 136 0.32 -21.93 -18.44
C ARG A 136 0.62 -20.77 -19.40
N SER A 137 1.09 -21.11 -20.58
CA SER A 137 1.41 -20.13 -21.63
C SER A 137 0.30 -20.02 -22.66
N GLY A 138 0.06 -18.81 -23.14
CA GLY A 138 -0.80 -18.51 -24.27
C GLY A 138 -0.05 -18.59 -25.61
N VAL A 139 -0.81 -18.54 -26.70
CA VAL A 139 -0.32 -18.65 -28.09
C VAL A 139 -0.72 -17.47 -28.98
N GLU A 140 -1.62 -16.58 -28.53
CA GLU A 140 -2.08 -15.45 -29.34
C GLU A 140 -1.08 -14.27 -29.36
N GLY A 141 -1.07 -13.50 -30.44
CA GLY A 141 -0.27 -12.28 -30.57
C GLY A 141 1.07 -12.48 -31.28
N GLN A 142 1.73 -11.36 -31.59
CA GLN A 142 3.01 -11.36 -32.30
C GLN A 142 4.16 -11.60 -31.33
N THR A 143 5.08 -12.50 -31.66
CA THR A 143 6.25 -12.77 -30.81
C THR A 143 7.28 -11.64 -30.92
N PHE A 144 8.00 -11.39 -29.82
CA PHE A 144 9.12 -10.46 -29.77
C PHE A 144 10.19 -10.95 -28.78
N THR A 145 11.44 -10.57 -29.02
CA THR A 145 12.53 -10.85 -28.09
C THR A 145 12.51 -9.85 -26.93
N ALA A 146 12.38 -10.39 -25.72
CA ALA A 146 12.41 -9.65 -24.48
C ALA A 146 13.74 -9.86 -23.76
N ALA A 147 14.41 -8.77 -23.42
CA ALA A 147 15.41 -8.79 -22.35
C ALA A 147 14.71 -8.53 -21.02
N VAL A 148 15.15 -9.18 -19.94
CA VAL A 148 14.55 -9.01 -18.60
C VAL A 148 15.64 -8.82 -17.55
N ASN A 149 15.28 -8.21 -16.43
CA ASN A 149 16.23 -7.92 -15.35
C ASN A 149 16.48 -9.13 -14.40
N TYR A 150 16.63 -10.30 -15.01
CA TYR A 150 16.89 -11.58 -14.34
C TYR A 150 18.20 -12.14 -14.86
N ILE A 151 18.98 -12.73 -13.96
CA ILE A 151 20.24 -13.39 -14.29
C ILE A 151 20.12 -14.84 -13.82
N ARG A 152 20.42 -15.80 -14.70
CA ARG A 152 20.39 -17.21 -14.32
C ARG A 152 21.52 -17.52 -13.35
N LEU A 153 21.19 -18.26 -12.30
CA LEU A 153 22.18 -18.84 -11.39
C LEU A 153 22.30 -20.32 -11.73
N ILE A 154 23.33 -20.65 -12.50
CA ILE A 154 23.54 -22.00 -13.02
C ILE A 154 24.19 -22.83 -11.92
N SER A 155 23.55 -23.92 -11.56
CA SER A 155 24.06 -24.91 -10.61
C SER A 155 24.67 -26.08 -11.37
N LYS A 156 25.83 -26.59 -10.93
CA LYS A 156 26.42 -27.82 -11.49
C LYS A 156 25.44 -28.99 -11.34
N GLU A 157 25.39 -29.87 -12.33
CA GLU A 157 24.60 -31.10 -12.26
C GLU A 157 25.02 -31.89 -11.00
N ASN A 158 24.03 -32.27 -10.19
CA ASN A 158 24.19 -32.95 -8.89
C ASN A 158 24.68 -32.11 -7.69
N ALA A 159 24.74 -30.77 -7.78
CA ALA A 159 24.98 -29.95 -6.60
C ALA A 159 23.84 -30.10 -5.57
N GLN A 160 24.15 -30.73 -4.44
CA GLN A 160 23.23 -30.98 -3.33
C GLN A 160 23.68 -30.23 -2.09
N ILE A 161 22.71 -29.88 -1.25
CA ILE A 161 22.96 -29.25 0.03
C ILE A 161 22.42 -30.15 1.13
N TYR A 162 23.20 -30.30 2.18
CA TYR A 162 22.86 -31.05 3.38
C TYR A 162 22.61 -30.07 4.52
N GLU A 163 21.42 -30.09 5.09
CA GLU A 163 21.01 -29.25 6.23
C GLU A 163 21.23 -30.02 7.54
N TYR A 164 21.85 -29.33 8.49
CA TYR A 164 22.13 -29.81 9.83
C TYR A 164 21.63 -28.81 10.87
N PHE A 165 21.22 -29.32 12.03
CA PHE A 165 20.99 -28.53 13.23
C PHE A 165 22.23 -28.60 14.13
N VAL A 166 22.65 -27.47 14.69
CA VAL A 166 23.80 -27.36 15.59
C VAL A 166 23.31 -26.99 16.99
N GLY A 167 23.50 -27.90 17.93
CA GLY A 167 23.27 -27.70 19.36
C GLY A 167 24.59 -27.57 20.12
N PHE A 168 24.55 -26.93 21.28
CA PHE A 168 25.69 -26.79 22.19
C PHE A 168 25.28 -27.25 23.59
N THR A 169 26.19 -27.92 24.29
CA THR A 169 26.00 -28.38 25.67
C THR A 169 27.26 -28.04 26.48
N PRO A 170 27.19 -27.11 27.46
CA PRO A 170 26.02 -26.32 27.88
C PRO A 170 25.50 -25.37 26.78
N GLU A 171 24.25 -24.91 26.91
CA GLU A 171 23.62 -24.04 25.91
C GLU A 171 24.33 -22.67 25.84
N ILE A 172 24.59 -22.19 24.63
CA ILE A 172 25.33 -20.94 24.38
C ILE A 172 24.37 -19.94 23.76
N ASP A 173 23.97 -18.87 24.44
CA ASP A 173 23.04 -17.89 23.85
C ASP A 173 23.70 -16.97 22.81
N SER A 174 24.99 -16.67 23.02
CA SER A 174 25.72 -15.76 22.16
C SER A 174 25.94 -16.36 20.78
N ARG A 175 25.21 -15.85 19.79
CA ARG A 175 25.40 -16.21 18.38
C ARG A 175 26.86 -16.06 17.96
N ARG A 176 27.54 -15.00 18.39
CA ARG A 176 28.96 -14.76 18.09
C ARG A 176 29.84 -15.92 18.60
N PHE A 177 29.60 -16.41 19.82
CA PHE A 177 30.36 -17.51 20.38
C PHE A 177 30.07 -18.84 19.68
N ARG A 178 28.81 -19.12 19.33
CA ARG A 178 28.46 -20.28 18.49
C ARG A 178 29.25 -20.30 17.18
N PHE A 179 29.40 -19.15 16.52
CA PHE A 179 30.20 -19.03 15.30
C PHE A 179 31.69 -19.29 15.54
N ILE A 180 32.26 -18.79 16.64
CA ILE A 180 33.68 -19.01 16.96
C ILE A 180 33.93 -20.49 17.25
N MET A 181 33.07 -21.14 18.04
CA MET A 181 33.18 -22.56 18.34
C MET A 181 33.07 -23.43 17.10
N LEU A 182 32.11 -23.16 16.20
CA LEU A 182 32.00 -23.91 14.95
C LEU A 182 33.24 -23.75 14.06
N LYS A 183 33.87 -22.56 14.08
CA LYS A 183 35.12 -22.32 13.34
C LYS A 183 36.33 -23.08 13.88
N GLN A 184 36.32 -23.51 15.14
CA GLN A 184 37.40 -24.36 15.69
C GLN A 184 37.50 -25.70 14.94
N HIS A 185 36.37 -26.17 14.38
CA HIS A 185 36.28 -27.41 13.62
C HIS A 185 36.10 -27.17 12.11
N ALA A 186 36.53 -26.02 11.60
CA ALA A 186 36.31 -25.64 10.21
C ALA A 186 36.93 -26.62 9.19
N GLU A 187 38.12 -27.15 9.47
CA GLU A 187 38.80 -28.11 8.58
C GLU A 187 38.09 -29.46 8.54
N ALA A 188 37.73 -30.00 9.70
CA ALA A 188 37.02 -31.28 9.82
C ALA A 188 35.64 -31.23 9.13
N LEU A 189 34.95 -30.09 9.22
CA LEU A 189 33.66 -29.88 8.58
C LEU A 189 33.77 -29.48 7.09
N GLN A 190 35.00 -29.35 6.57
CA GLN A 190 35.31 -28.70 5.29
C GLN A 190 34.48 -27.43 5.08
N PHE A 191 34.39 -26.65 6.16
CA PHE A 191 33.50 -25.54 6.31
C PHE A 191 33.93 -24.40 5.40
N VAL A 192 33.08 -24.06 4.43
CA VAL A 192 33.34 -22.96 3.52
C VAL A 192 32.51 -21.73 3.90
N GLY A 193 33.23 -20.67 4.28
CA GLY A 193 32.65 -19.37 4.56
C GLY A 193 31.88 -19.33 5.88
N ASN A 194 30.65 -18.81 5.87
CA ASN A 194 29.77 -18.76 7.05
C ASN A 194 28.51 -19.63 6.82
N ALA A 195 28.63 -20.89 6.41
CA ALA A 195 27.47 -21.76 6.10
C ALA A 195 26.54 -22.09 7.29
N PHE A 196 26.74 -21.39 8.40
CA PHE A 196 26.05 -21.51 9.66
C PHE A 196 25.29 -20.22 9.94
N ASP A 197 24.08 -20.29 10.48
CA ASP A 197 23.29 -19.12 10.88
C ASP A 197 23.20 -18.94 12.40
N GLY A 198 23.84 -19.78 13.21
CA GLY A 198 23.73 -19.80 14.66
C GLY A 198 22.88 -20.96 15.21
N ALA A 199 22.12 -21.65 14.35
CA ALA A 199 21.39 -22.89 14.69
C ALA A 199 21.40 -23.91 13.56
N LYS A 200 21.34 -23.48 12.29
CA LYS A 200 21.37 -24.32 11.11
C LYS A 200 22.71 -24.21 10.40
N LEU A 201 23.26 -25.35 10.00
CA LEU A 201 24.48 -25.48 9.21
C LEU A 201 24.15 -26.14 7.88
N TYR A 202 24.61 -25.55 6.78
CA TYR A 202 24.52 -26.12 5.45
C TYR A 202 25.90 -26.60 5.00
N LEU A 203 25.98 -27.82 4.47
CA LEU A 203 27.22 -28.39 3.94
C LEU A 203 27.01 -28.92 2.52
N ARG A 204 28.11 -29.03 1.78
CA ARG A 204 28.14 -29.52 0.39
C ARG A 204 28.27 -31.04 0.30
N HIS A 205 28.70 -31.67 1.39
CA HIS A 205 28.85 -33.11 1.52
C HIS A 205 28.10 -33.59 2.76
N LYS A 206 27.75 -34.87 2.77
CA LYS A 206 27.11 -35.50 3.92
C LYS A 206 28.17 -35.88 4.96
N LEU A 207 28.01 -35.40 6.19
CA LEU A 207 28.76 -35.90 7.34
C LEU A 207 28.50 -37.40 7.57
N PRO A 208 29.48 -38.14 8.11
CA PRO A 208 29.40 -39.60 8.20
C PRO A 208 28.29 -40.08 9.13
N LEU A 209 28.04 -39.37 10.24
CA LEU A 209 27.07 -39.77 11.25
C LEU A 209 25.78 -38.95 11.16
N GLN A 210 24.68 -39.52 11.65
CA GLN A 210 23.41 -38.81 11.84
C GLN A 210 23.54 -37.71 12.91
N GLU A 211 24.35 -37.96 13.93
CA GLU A 211 24.73 -37.01 14.98
C GLU A 211 26.26 -37.02 15.08
N ASN A 212 26.88 -35.87 14.87
CA ASN A 212 28.34 -35.70 14.92
C ASN A 212 28.66 -34.79 16.11
N VAL A 213 29.50 -35.24 17.03
CA VAL A 213 29.82 -34.53 18.27
C VAL A 213 31.26 -34.05 18.22
N TYR A 214 31.47 -32.79 18.59
CA TYR A 214 32.77 -32.14 18.61
C TYR A 214 32.97 -31.43 19.96
N GLU A 215 34.17 -31.51 20.52
CA GLU A 215 34.53 -30.74 21.72
C GLU A 215 35.08 -29.37 21.31
N CYS A 216 34.49 -28.31 21.84
CA CYS A 216 34.86 -26.93 21.56
C CYS A 216 35.35 -26.26 22.84
N SER A 217 36.31 -25.36 22.74
CA SER A 217 36.70 -24.49 23.84
C SER A 217 35.87 -23.19 23.82
N HIS A 218 35.30 -22.83 24.96
CA HIS A 218 34.49 -21.62 25.07
C HIS A 218 35.34 -20.34 24.95
N PRO A 219 35.00 -19.37 24.07
CA PRO A 219 35.89 -18.26 23.73
C PRO A 219 36.24 -17.28 24.87
N SER A 220 35.51 -17.28 25.99
CA SER A 220 35.74 -16.35 27.11
C SER A 220 36.44 -16.95 28.31
N ASP A 221 36.22 -18.23 28.60
CA ASP A 221 36.67 -18.90 29.83
C ASP A 221 37.36 -20.25 29.57
N ASN A 222 37.51 -20.64 28.29
CA ASN A 222 38.11 -21.89 27.84
C ASN A 222 37.45 -23.16 28.42
N SER A 223 36.21 -23.08 28.90
CA SER A 223 35.44 -24.24 29.33
C SER A 223 35.12 -25.17 28.15
N VAL A 224 35.06 -26.48 28.40
CA VAL A 224 34.74 -27.48 27.37
C VAL A 224 33.23 -27.45 27.08
N VAL A 225 32.87 -27.24 25.83
CA VAL A 225 31.49 -27.22 25.32
C VAL A 225 31.35 -28.28 24.24
N GLN A 226 30.38 -29.18 24.38
CA GLN A 226 30.06 -30.15 23.34
C GLN A 226 29.18 -29.51 22.27
N MET A 227 29.66 -29.47 21.02
CA MET A 227 28.89 -29.07 19.84
C MET A 227 28.35 -30.30 19.13
N LYS A 228 27.03 -30.42 19.04
CA LYS A 228 26.33 -31.52 18.36
C LYS A 228 25.77 -31.05 17.02
N ILE A 229 26.14 -31.72 15.94
CA ILE A 229 25.68 -31.46 14.57
C ILE A 229 24.82 -32.62 14.10
N ILE A 230 23.51 -32.37 14.00
CA ILE A 230 22.47 -33.37 13.72
C ILE A 230 21.97 -33.21 12.29
N TYR A 231 22.06 -34.25 11.48
CA TYR A 231 21.54 -34.27 10.11
C TYR A 231 20.01 -34.12 10.09
N LYS A 232 19.50 -33.25 9.22
CA LYS A 232 18.07 -33.00 9.06
C LYS A 232 17.55 -33.39 7.70
N ASN A 233 18.16 -32.86 6.63
CA ASN A 233 17.61 -33.05 5.29
C ASN A 233 18.68 -32.91 4.20
N GLN A 234 18.44 -33.53 3.05
CA GLN A 234 19.18 -33.37 1.81
C GLN A 234 18.26 -32.71 0.80
N MET A 235 18.72 -31.62 0.20
CA MET A 235 17.90 -30.79 -0.67
C MET A 235 18.67 -30.34 -1.91
N LYS A 236 17.93 -30.08 -2.99
CA LYS A 236 18.48 -29.42 -4.18
C LYS A 236 18.76 -27.95 -3.87
N MET A 237 19.66 -27.34 -4.64
CA MET A 237 19.92 -25.90 -4.52
C MET A 237 18.64 -25.05 -4.65
N SER A 238 17.72 -25.45 -5.53
CA SER A 238 16.45 -24.76 -5.74
C SER A 238 15.50 -24.82 -4.54
N GLU A 239 15.64 -25.81 -3.67
CA GLU A 239 14.86 -25.96 -2.45
C GLU A 239 15.48 -25.14 -1.30
N ALA A 240 16.78 -24.87 -1.38
CA ALA A 240 17.58 -24.12 -0.42
C ALA A 240 17.61 -22.60 -0.73
N MET A 241 16.50 -22.00 -1.19
CA MET A 241 16.50 -20.58 -1.60
C MET A 241 16.88 -19.60 -0.50
N HIS A 242 16.55 -19.91 0.76
CA HIS A 242 16.98 -19.10 1.91
C HIS A 242 18.51 -19.04 2.02
N TRP A 243 19.16 -20.20 1.86
CA TRP A 243 20.61 -20.32 1.84
C TRP A 243 21.22 -19.57 0.65
N CYS A 244 20.67 -19.76 -0.55
CA CYS A 244 21.11 -19.03 -1.74
C CYS A 244 21.08 -17.50 -1.54
N GLY A 245 20.03 -16.99 -0.89
CA GLY A 245 19.93 -15.56 -0.56
C GLY A 245 20.98 -15.09 0.46
N ILE A 246 21.38 -15.93 1.42
CA ILE A 246 22.48 -15.63 2.35
C ILE A 246 23.82 -15.63 1.60
N LEU A 247 24.04 -16.62 0.74
CA LEU A 247 25.24 -16.73 -0.09
C LEU A 247 25.40 -15.48 -0.96
N PHE A 248 24.34 -15.09 -1.67
CA PHE A 248 24.36 -13.94 -2.56
C PHE A 248 24.52 -12.61 -1.82
N ARG A 249 24.03 -12.49 -0.58
CA ARG A 249 24.34 -11.31 0.26
C ARG A 249 25.85 -11.14 0.45
N ARG A 250 26.61 -12.22 0.64
CA ARG A 250 28.08 -12.14 0.78
C ARG A 250 28.77 -11.76 -0.51
N VAL A 251 28.25 -12.23 -1.63
CA VAL A 251 28.70 -11.77 -2.95
C VAL A 251 28.59 -10.25 -2.99
N LEU A 252 27.45 -9.68 -2.61
CA LEU A 252 27.25 -8.22 -2.58
C LEU A 252 28.16 -7.51 -1.56
N ASP A 253 28.37 -8.09 -0.38
CA ASP A 253 29.29 -7.55 0.63
C ASP A 253 30.73 -7.51 0.09
N SER A 254 31.16 -8.52 -0.66
CA SER A 254 32.50 -8.57 -1.30
C SER A 254 32.69 -7.52 -2.41
N LEU A 255 31.60 -6.94 -2.90
CA LEU A 255 31.62 -5.81 -3.83
C LEU A 255 31.65 -4.46 -3.11
N ASN A 256 31.76 -4.41 -1.78
CA ASN A 256 31.65 -3.20 -0.95
C ASN A 256 30.28 -2.51 -1.05
N LEU A 257 29.21 -3.25 -1.38
CA LEU A 257 27.85 -2.70 -1.36
C LEU A 257 27.28 -2.75 0.06
N THR A 258 26.76 -1.62 0.52
CA THR A 258 26.18 -1.49 1.85
C THR A 258 24.70 -1.82 1.83
N GLN A 259 24.27 -2.75 2.69
CA GLN A 259 22.85 -3.05 2.85
C GLN A 259 22.13 -1.94 3.63
N ILE A 260 21.14 -1.28 2.99
CA ILE A 260 20.24 -0.32 3.64
C ILE A 260 18.80 -0.86 3.53
N GLY A 261 18.29 -1.38 4.63
CA GLY A 261 17.01 -2.08 4.66
C GLY A 261 17.08 -3.41 3.91
N ARG A 262 16.34 -3.55 2.79
CA ARG A 262 16.33 -4.76 1.95
C ARG A 262 17.18 -4.64 0.69
N ASN A 263 17.75 -3.47 0.43
CA ASN A 263 18.46 -3.16 -0.81
C ASN A 263 19.93 -2.87 -0.52
N PHE A 264 20.76 -2.89 -1.56
CA PHE A 264 22.20 -2.71 -1.46
C PHE A 264 22.60 -1.45 -2.24
N TYR A 265 23.40 -0.59 -1.62
CA TYR A 265 23.78 0.70 -2.19
C TYR A 265 25.30 0.87 -2.15
N ASP A 266 25.81 1.56 -3.16
CA ASP A 266 27.21 1.91 -3.24
C ASP A 266 27.40 3.30 -2.59
N MET A 267 28.14 3.33 -1.48
CA MET A 267 28.33 4.55 -0.69
C MET A 267 29.42 5.46 -1.28
N GLU A 268 30.33 4.90 -2.09
CA GLU A 268 31.46 5.62 -2.69
C GLU A 268 31.03 6.43 -3.91
N THR A 269 30.02 5.93 -4.64
CA THR A 269 29.51 6.56 -5.88
C THR A 269 28.31 7.48 -5.66
N SER A 270 28.17 8.06 -4.46
CA SER A 270 27.10 9.00 -4.12
C SER A 270 27.11 10.24 -5.04
N THR A 271 25.97 10.56 -5.63
CA THR A 271 25.82 11.77 -6.47
C THR A 271 25.19 12.91 -5.65
N PRO A 272 25.92 14.01 -5.40
CA PRO A 272 25.38 15.13 -4.65
C PRO A 272 24.42 15.98 -5.48
N VAL A 273 23.39 16.53 -4.83
CA VAL A 273 22.46 17.53 -5.40
C VAL A 273 22.45 18.75 -4.47
N PRO A 274 23.47 19.63 -4.57
CA PRO A 274 23.68 20.71 -3.61
C PRO A 274 22.52 21.71 -3.55
N GLN A 275 21.85 22.00 -4.68
CA GLN A 275 20.76 22.99 -4.72
C GLN A 275 19.58 22.66 -3.81
N TYR A 276 19.42 21.39 -3.41
CA TYR A 276 18.34 20.92 -2.53
C TYR A 276 18.85 20.28 -1.23
N ASN A 277 20.15 20.38 -0.96
CA ASN A 277 20.81 19.71 0.16
C ASN A 277 20.53 18.19 0.21
N LEU A 278 20.54 17.55 -0.96
CA LEU A 278 20.30 16.13 -1.13
C LEU A 278 21.53 15.41 -1.66
N GLU A 279 21.53 14.10 -1.50
CA GLU A 279 22.44 13.18 -2.18
C GLU A 279 21.66 11.94 -2.63
N ILE A 280 22.12 11.34 -3.73
CA ILE A 280 21.49 10.20 -4.36
C ILE A 280 22.49 9.05 -4.36
N LEU A 281 22.18 8.00 -3.60
CA LEU A 281 22.97 6.77 -3.58
C LEU A 281 22.45 5.81 -4.65
N PRO A 282 23.28 5.43 -5.64
CA PRO A 282 22.95 4.36 -6.56
C PRO A 282 23.05 3.00 -5.86
N GLY A 283 22.27 2.04 -6.34
CA GLY A 283 22.26 0.70 -5.77
C GLY A 283 21.38 -0.26 -6.54
N PHE A 284 21.20 -1.44 -5.96
CA PHE A 284 20.47 -2.56 -6.54
C PHE A 284 19.46 -3.12 -5.54
N VAL A 285 18.28 -3.45 -6.05
CA VAL A 285 17.33 -4.33 -5.38
C VAL A 285 17.57 -5.72 -5.92
N THR A 286 17.86 -6.67 -5.05
CA THR A 286 18.12 -8.06 -5.42
C THR A 286 17.08 -8.98 -4.77
N ALA A 287 16.59 -9.93 -5.55
CA ALA A 287 15.69 -10.96 -5.07
C ALA A 287 16.02 -12.27 -5.76
N MET A 288 16.00 -13.38 -5.02
CA MET A 288 16.30 -14.70 -5.54
C MET A 288 15.09 -15.60 -5.35
N ALA A 289 14.74 -16.33 -6.39
CA ALA A 289 13.73 -17.38 -6.33
C ALA A 289 14.00 -18.43 -7.42
N GLU A 290 13.31 -19.55 -7.29
CA GLU A 290 13.16 -20.50 -8.39
C GLU A 290 11.93 -20.12 -9.22
N TYR A 291 12.15 -19.97 -10.52
CA TYR A 291 11.14 -19.68 -11.53
C TYR A 291 10.98 -20.89 -12.45
N GLU A 292 10.05 -20.82 -13.40
CA GLU A 292 9.86 -21.86 -14.42
C GLU A 292 11.17 -22.21 -15.14
N GLY A 293 11.98 -21.20 -15.49
CA GLY A 293 13.28 -21.35 -16.14
C GLY A 293 14.46 -21.65 -15.21
N GLY A 294 14.21 -22.01 -13.95
CA GLY A 294 15.21 -22.36 -12.95
C GLY A 294 15.52 -21.25 -11.94
N ILE A 295 16.68 -21.37 -11.27
CA ILE A 295 17.09 -20.42 -10.22
C ILE A 295 17.59 -19.14 -10.87
N MET A 296 17.01 -18.00 -10.48
CA MET A 296 17.41 -16.71 -11.02
C MET A 296 17.55 -15.66 -9.91
N VAL A 297 18.47 -14.73 -10.16
CA VAL A 297 18.62 -13.50 -9.39
C VAL A 297 17.95 -12.38 -10.17
N GLN A 298 16.85 -11.87 -9.64
CA GLN A 298 16.27 -10.62 -10.11
C GLN A 298 17.09 -9.46 -9.55
N VAL A 299 17.51 -8.55 -10.43
CA VAL A 299 18.30 -7.37 -10.07
C VAL A 299 17.68 -6.14 -10.70
N ASP A 300 17.27 -5.16 -9.91
CA ASP A 300 16.75 -3.88 -10.42
C ASP A 300 17.57 -2.70 -9.88
N VAL A 301 17.76 -1.69 -10.73
CA VAL A 301 18.45 -0.45 -10.35
C VAL A 301 17.58 0.35 -9.39
N SER A 302 18.16 0.71 -8.25
CA SER A 302 17.54 1.44 -7.15
C SER A 302 18.33 2.70 -6.83
N HIS A 303 17.63 3.74 -6.39
CA HIS A 303 18.27 4.97 -5.90
C HIS A 303 17.70 5.30 -4.53
N LYS A 304 18.58 5.55 -3.55
CA LYS A 304 18.20 6.07 -2.24
C LYS A 304 18.48 7.57 -2.21
N VAL A 305 17.46 8.37 -1.97
CA VAL A 305 17.64 9.80 -1.71
C VAL A 305 17.88 10.00 -0.23
N LEU A 306 19.01 10.61 0.12
CA LEU A 306 19.33 11.02 1.48
C LEU A 306 19.43 12.55 1.52
N ARG A 307 19.18 13.11 2.70
CA ARG A 307 19.44 14.53 2.95
C ARG A 307 20.85 14.65 3.51
N ARG A 308 21.55 15.68 3.06
CA ARG A 308 22.87 16.04 3.59
C ARG A 308 22.75 16.56 5.03
N ALA A 309 21.66 17.27 5.34
CA ALA A 309 21.37 17.69 6.70
C ALA A 309 21.09 16.51 7.64
N ASN A 310 21.72 16.54 8.81
CA ASN A 310 21.38 15.65 9.92
C ASN A 310 20.11 16.14 10.65
N ALA A 311 19.60 15.32 11.56
CA ALA A 311 18.40 15.64 12.33
C ALA A 311 18.62 16.85 13.25
N LEU A 312 19.84 17.05 13.76
CA LEU A 312 20.18 18.22 14.58
C LEU A 312 20.07 19.54 13.78
N GLU A 313 20.63 19.60 12.59
CA GLU A 313 20.54 20.76 11.70
C GLU A 313 19.10 21.09 11.33
N ALA A 314 18.27 20.07 11.09
CA ALA A 314 16.84 20.27 10.88
C ALA A 314 16.17 20.90 12.11
N MET A 315 16.46 20.40 13.32
CA MET A 315 15.98 21.00 14.57
C MET A 315 16.44 22.46 14.74
N ILE A 316 17.72 22.75 14.47
CA ILE A 316 18.28 24.11 14.54
C ILE A 316 17.59 25.04 13.55
N ASN A 317 17.29 24.57 12.33
CA ASN A 317 16.57 25.37 11.34
C ASN A 317 15.13 25.70 11.78
N ILE A 318 14.45 24.79 12.46
CA ILE A 318 13.13 25.03 13.06
C ILE A 318 13.27 26.02 14.22
N TYR A 319 14.26 25.84 15.10
CA TYR A 319 14.53 26.74 16.22
C TYR A 319 14.77 28.19 15.77
N LYS A 320 15.42 28.40 14.62
CA LYS A 320 15.65 29.74 14.04
C LYS A 320 14.41 30.39 13.42
N ARG A 321 13.39 29.60 13.03
CA ARG A 321 12.21 30.08 12.29
C ARG A 321 10.99 30.34 13.16
N PHE A 322 10.89 29.69 14.32
CA PHE A 322 9.70 29.72 15.16
C PHE A 322 9.98 30.29 16.56
N PRO A 323 8.98 30.93 17.20
CA PRO A 323 9.04 31.34 18.60
C PRO A 323 9.34 30.18 19.55
N LYS A 324 10.09 30.43 20.63
CA LYS A 324 10.61 29.40 21.56
C LYS A 324 9.53 28.48 22.13
N ASP A 325 8.34 29.01 22.40
CA ASP A 325 7.17 28.32 22.93
C ASP A 325 6.58 27.29 21.95
N GLN A 326 6.81 27.45 20.65
CA GLN A 326 6.28 26.57 19.61
C GLN A 326 7.33 25.62 19.01
N VAL A 327 8.63 25.82 19.31
CA VAL A 327 9.71 25.05 18.67
C VAL A 327 9.56 23.55 18.88
N GLN A 328 9.31 23.09 20.12
CA GLN A 328 9.22 21.66 20.41
C GLN A 328 8.05 21.00 19.66
N GLU A 329 6.90 21.68 19.56
CA GLU A 329 5.73 21.19 18.84
C GLU A 329 6.01 21.10 17.33
N GLN A 330 6.67 22.10 16.75
CA GLN A 330 7.04 22.08 15.33
C GLN A 330 8.10 21.02 15.02
N ILE A 331 9.10 20.84 15.89
CA ILE A 331 10.09 19.76 15.76
C ILE A 331 9.39 18.40 15.75
N LYS A 332 8.46 18.15 16.69
CA LYS A 332 7.69 16.91 16.73
C LYS A 332 6.85 16.74 15.47
N LYS A 333 6.16 17.80 15.03
CA LYS A 333 5.33 17.77 13.82
C LYS A 333 6.12 17.43 12.56
N GLU A 334 7.34 17.94 12.43
CA GLU A 334 8.16 17.72 11.24
C GLU A 334 8.91 16.37 11.29
N LEU A 335 9.51 16.00 12.42
CA LEU A 335 10.42 14.84 12.50
C LEU A 335 9.74 13.52 12.87
N LEU A 336 8.64 13.53 13.64
CA LEU A 336 8.00 12.27 14.04
C LEU A 336 7.48 11.50 12.82
N GLY A 337 7.75 10.20 12.79
CA GLY A 337 7.43 9.32 11.67
C GLY A 337 8.44 9.36 10.51
N GLN A 338 9.38 10.31 10.48
CA GLN A 338 10.48 10.28 9.50
C GLN A 338 11.44 9.13 9.82
N VAL A 339 12.16 8.68 8.77
CA VAL A 339 13.20 7.67 8.89
C VAL A 339 14.56 8.34 8.81
N VAL A 340 15.38 8.14 9.83
CA VAL A 340 16.79 8.56 9.88
C VAL A 340 17.71 7.39 9.60
N MET A 341 18.89 7.69 9.07
CA MET A 341 19.98 6.75 8.87
C MET A 341 21.19 7.18 9.70
N THR A 342 21.73 6.28 10.51
CA THR A 342 22.96 6.50 11.27
C THR A 342 24.17 6.21 10.38
N ARG A 343 25.03 7.21 10.16
CA ARG A 343 26.15 7.09 9.20
C ARG A 343 27.24 6.10 9.61
N TYR A 344 27.39 5.87 10.91
CA TYR A 344 28.44 5.00 11.46
C TYR A 344 28.15 3.49 11.31
N ASN A 345 26.92 3.09 11.01
CA ASN A 345 26.56 1.68 10.81
C ASN A 345 25.50 1.46 9.72
N ASN A 346 25.11 2.52 9.00
CA ASN A 346 24.14 2.54 7.91
C ASN A 346 22.77 1.94 8.25
N LYS A 347 22.41 1.88 9.54
CA LYS A 347 21.10 1.42 10.00
C LYS A 347 20.07 2.53 9.90
N THR A 348 18.84 2.16 9.57
CA THR A 348 17.72 3.09 9.47
C THR A 348 16.73 2.88 10.61
N TYR A 349 16.28 3.98 11.21
CA TYR A 349 15.34 3.97 12.33
C TYR A 349 14.20 4.95 12.06
N ARG A 350 13.00 4.59 12.50
CA ARG A 350 11.85 5.52 12.47
C ARG A 350 11.87 6.33 13.76
N ILE A 351 11.74 7.65 13.66
CA ILE A 351 11.58 8.51 14.83
C ILE A 351 10.14 8.31 15.34
N ASP A 352 10.00 7.68 16.50
CA ASP A 352 8.71 7.47 17.17
C ASP A 352 8.46 8.48 18.28
N ASP A 353 9.52 9.05 18.85
CA ASP A 353 9.47 10.18 19.79
C ASP A 353 10.75 11.01 19.74
N ILE A 354 10.73 12.15 20.44
CA ILE A 354 11.92 12.97 20.71
C ILE A 354 11.91 13.32 22.18
N ASP A 355 12.96 12.92 22.88
CA ASP A 355 13.15 13.22 24.30
C ASP A 355 13.98 14.49 24.44
N PHE A 356 13.34 15.55 24.93
CA PHE A 356 13.96 16.85 25.17
C PHE A 356 14.58 16.98 26.56
N SER A 357 14.36 15.99 27.45
CA SER A 357 14.96 15.94 28.78
C SER A 357 16.33 15.27 28.78
N LEU A 358 16.56 14.35 27.83
CA LEU A 358 17.83 13.66 27.65
C LEU A 358 18.78 14.39 26.70
N ASN A 359 20.07 14.15 26.89
CA ASN A 359 21.18 14.68 26.09
C ASN A 359 22.33 13.65 25.97
N PRO A 360 23.33 13.87 25.08
CA PRO A 360 24.42 12.93 24.85
C PRO A 360 25.28 12.56 26.08
N ASN A 361 25.29 13.35 27.15
CA ASN A 361 26.04 13.05 28.36
C ASN A 361 25.28 12.12 29.32
N ASP A 362 23.97 11.92 29.12
CA ASP A 362 23.19 10.96 29.89
C ASP A 362 23.65 9.53 29.62
N THR A 363 23.42 8.65 30.59
CA THR A 363 23.91 7.27 30.60
C THR A 363 22.81 6.26 30.33
N PHE A 364 23.21 5.12 29.77
CA PHE A 364 22.36 3.96 29.60
C PHE A 364 23.11 2.69 30.00
N GLN A 365 22.36 1.69 30.45
CA GLN A 365 22.92 0.36 30.71
C GLN A 365 23.12 -0.39 29.39
N LYS A 366 24.34 -0.85 29.17
CA LYS A 366 24.66 -1.79 28.10
C LYS A 366 24.17 -3.19 28.47
N ARG A 367 24.15 -4.07 27.48
CA ARG A 367 23.76 -5.48 27.64
C ARG A 367 24.71 -6.29 28.53
N ASP A 368 25.95 -5.82 28.70
CA ASP A 368 26.93 -6.43 29.60
C ASP A 368 26.76 -5.95 31.06
N GLY A 369 25.73 -5.16 31.35
CA GLY A 369 25.47 -4.59 32.68
C GLY A 369 26.26 -3.31 32.99
N SER A 370 27.24 -2.94 32.15
CA SER A 370 28.01 -1.71 32.35
C SER A 370 27.21 -0.47 31.94
N SER A 371 27.38 0.64 32.66
CA SER A 371 26.77 1.92 32.29
C SER A 371 27.76 2.78 31.51
N CYS A 372 27.30 3.42 30.44
CA CYS A 372 28.10 4.43 29.72
C CYS A 372 27.21 5.54 29.16
N SER A 373 27.79 6.72 28.93
CA SER A 373 27.06 7.79 28.26
C SER A 373 26.89 7.52 26.76
N TYR A 374 25.85 8.09 26.14
CA TYR A 374 25.64 7.97 24.69
C TYR A 374 26.86 8.48 23.89
N LYS A 375 27.43 9.60 24.33
CA LYS A 375 28.66 10.18 23.78
C LYS A 375 29.85 9.22 23.88
N GLN A 376 30.07 8.62 25.06
CA GLN A 376 31.19 7.71 25.28
C GLN A 376 31.01 6.43 24.46
N HIS A 377 29.80 5.87 24.40
CA HIS A 377 29.49 4.71 23.56
C HIS A 377 29.80 4.96 22.08
N LEU A 378 29.38 6.10 21.53
CA LEU A 378 29.60 6.43 20.12
C LEU A 378 31.09 6.64 19.80
N ARG A 379 31.85 7.20 20.75
CA ARG A 379 33.32 7.33 20.62
C ARG A 379 34.00 5.98 20.65
N ASP A 380 33.70 5.14 21.63
CA ASP A 380 34.43 3.90 21.86
C ASP A 380 34.10 2.82 20.81
N GLN A 381 32.83 2.72 20.40
CA GLN A 381 32.38 1.68 19.47
C GLN A 381 32.52 2.07 18.01
N TYR A 382 32.38 3.36 17.70
CA TYR A 382 32.27 3.84 16.32
C TYR A 382 33.25 4.96 15.97
N GLN A 383 34.09 5.39 16.90
CA GLN A 383 35.05 6.49 16.71
C GLN A 383 34.38 7.82 16.31
N VAL A 384 33.12 8.01 16.73
CA VAL A 384 32.35 9.22 16.41
C VAL A 384 32.42 10.21 17.57
N ARG A 385 32.81 11.45 17.27
CA ARG A 385 32.84 12.55 18.23
C ARG A 385 31.55 13.38 18.11
N ILE A 386 30.82 13.51 19.22
CA ILE A 386 29.66 14.41 19.34
C ILE A 386 30.14 15.82 19.71
N VAL A 387 29.65 16.83 18.99
CA VAL A 387 29.99 18.24 19.18
C VAL A 387 28.96 18.95 20.06
N ASP A 388 27.67 18.79 19.79
CA ASP A 388 26.61 19.43 20.59
C ASP A 388 26.18 18.53 21.75
N GLU A 389 26.63 18.85 22.96
CA GLU A 389 26.36 18.03 24.14
C GLU A 389 25.00 18.32 24.78
N LYS A 390 24.26 19.33 24.31
CA LYS A 390 22.95 19.72 24.86
C LYS A 390 21.78 19.38 23.93
N GLN A 391 22.05 18.76 22.79
CA GLN A 391 21.01 18.36 21.86
C GLN A 391 20.05 17.32 22.48
N PRO A 392 18.75 17.36 22.12
CA PRO A 392 17.80 16.33 22.55
C PRO A 392 18.12 14.99 21.89
N LEU A 393 17.48 13.90 22.33
CA LEU A 393 17.68 12.57 21.76
C LEU A 393 16.45 12.07 20.99
N LEU A 394 16.67 11.34 19.90
CA LEU A 394 15.60 10.70 19.12
C LEU A 394 15.28 9.33 19.72
N VAL A 395 14.00 8.98 19.75
CA VAL A 395 13.52 7.72 20.31
C VAL A 395 12.91 6.88 19.19
N HIS A 396 13.40 5.64 19.07
CA HIS A 396 12.84 4.61 18.21
C HIS A 396 12.33 3.45 19.05
N ARG A 397 11.10 3.01 18.79
CA ARG A 397 10.47 1.89 19.49
C ARG A 397 10.30 0.73 18.50
N PRO A 398 11.13 -0.33 18.58
CA PRO A 398 11.01 -1.48 17.68
C PRO A 398 9.62 -2.10 17.75
N LYS A 399 9.08 -2.54 16.60
CA LYS A 399 7.81 -3.29 16.59
C LYS A 399 7.99 -4.62 17.32
N LYS A 400 7.04 -4.97 18.21
CA LYS A 400 6.98 -6.28 18.88
C LYS A 400 7.15 -7.40 17.85
N LYS A 401 8.16 -8.26 18.00
CA LYS A 401 8.23 -9.52 17.25
C LYS A 401 7.17 -10.44 17.82
N LYS A 402 6.16 -10.80 17.02
CA LYS A 402 5.21 -11.88 17.37
C LYS A 402 5.94 -13.21 17.27
N ARG A 403 6.66 -13.62 18.32
CA ARG A 403 7.13 -15.00 18.55
C ARG A 403 7.70 -15.11 19.96
N GLY A 404 6.92 -15.68 20.88
CA GLY A 404 7.30 -16.52 22.03
C GLY A 404 8.45 -16.14 22.98
N GLN A 405 9.13 -15.00 22.83
CA GLN A 405 10.17 -14.55 23.75
C GLN A 405 9.68 -13.35 24.56
N GLU A 406 9.90 -13.42 25.86
CA GLU A 406 9.47 -12.42 26.83
C GLU A 406 9.91 -11.00 26.46
N ASN A 407 8.89 -10.15 26.39
CA ASN A 407 8.81 -8.70 26.62
C ASN A 407 10.09 -7.91 26.98
N ILE A 408 11.04 -7.75 26.05
CA ILE A 408 11.92 -6.58 26.06
C ILE A 408 12.04 -6.01 24.64
N THR A 409 11.11 -5.11 24.26
CA THR A 409 11.39 -4.17 23.17
C THR A 409 12.23 -3.05 23.76
N GLU A 410 13.56 -3.23 23.78
CA GLU A 410 14.49 -2.17 24.18
C GLU A 410 14.22 -0.93 23.33
N THR A 411 13.89 0.18 23.99
CA THR A 411 13.77 1.48 23.34
C THR A 411 15.15 1.89 22.85
N ILE A 412 15.27 2.23 21.56
CA ILE A 412 16.53 2.65 20.95
C ILE A 412 16.59 4.16 20.97
N ILE A 413 17.64 4.71 21.57
CA ILE A 413 17.87 6.15 21.66
C ILE A 413 19.03 6.52 20.72
N LEU A 414 18.85 7.59 19.94
CA LEU A 414 19.79 8.02 18.91
C LEU A 414 20.13 9.50 19.06
N VAL A 415 21.40 9.85 18.83
CA VAL A 415 21.87 11.24 18.85
C VAL A 415 21.58 11.92 17.49
N PRO A 416 20.83 13.04 17.44
CA PRO A 416 20.44 13.69 16.18
C PRO A 416 21.60 14.10 15.25
N GLU A 417 22.73 14.52 15.80
CA GLU A 417 23.93 14.97 15.05
C GLU A 417 24.48 13.91 14.08
N VAL A 418 24.34 12.63 14.43
CA VAL A 418 24.86 11.49 13.66
C VAL A 418 23.78 10.78 12.83
N CYS A 419 22.58 11.34 12.80
CA CYS A 419 21.40 10.81 12.13
C CYS A 419 21.06 11.64 10.90
N SER A 420 21.36 11.14 9.69
CA SER A 420 20.93 11.79 8.45
C SER A 420 19.47 11.51 8.15
N LEU A 421 18.71 12.54 7.76
CA LEU A 421 17.33 12.38 7.35
C LEU A 421 17.28 11.68 5.98
N THR A 422 16.34 10.74 5.82
CA THR A 422 16.18 10.01 4.56
C THR A 422 14.94 10.44 3.79
N GLY A 423 14.98 10.27 2.47
CA GLY A 423 13.86 10.56 1.58
C GLY A 423 13.54 12.04 1.43
N ILE A 424 12.48 12.30 0.67
CA ILE A 424 12.02 13.63 0.27
C ILE A 424 10.83 14.02 1.16
N THR A 425 10.79 15.25 1.70
CA THR A 425 9.64 15.73 2.49
C THR A 425 8.41 15.90 1.61
N ASP A 426 7.21 15.95 2.19
CA ASP A 426 6.00 16.20 1.41
C ASP A 426 6.00 17.60 0.78
N ALA A 427 6.59 18.60 1.44
CA ALA A 427 6.82 19.92 0.86
C ALA A 427 7.68 19.84 -0.42
N MET A 428 8.77 19.05 -0.39
CA MET A 428 9.64 18.86 -1.54
C MET A 428 8.99 18.02 -2.64
N LYS A 429 8.14 17.03 -2.30
CA LYS A 429 7.35 16.27 -3.27
C LYS A 429 6.34 17.15 -4.01
N ASN A 430 5.80 18.15 -3.33
CA ASN A 430 4.86 19.11 -3.89
C ASN A 430 5.56 20.20 -4.74
N ASP A 431 6.89 20.33 -4.65
CA ASP A 431 7.67 21.22 -5.51
C ASP A 431 8.04 20.51 -6.83
N PHE A 432 7.44 20.99 -7.92
CA PHE A 432 7.67 20.44 -9.25
C PHE A 432 9.11 20.57 -9.73
N ARG A 433 9.86 21.62 -9.33
CA ARG A 433 11.25 21.82 -9.76
C ARG A 433 12.15 20.76 -9.12
N ILE A 434 12.02 20.58 -7.81
CA ILE A 434 12.77 19.57 -7.05
C ILE A 434 12.50 18.18 -7.62
N MET A 435 11.22 17.84 -7.83
CA MET A 435 10.86 16.53 -8.38
C MET A 435 11.32 16.34 -9.83
N LYS A 436 11.36 17.39 -10.66
CA LYS A 436 11.90 17.32 -12.03
C LYS A 436 13.39 16.97 -12.00
N ASP A 437 14.18 17.67 -11.21
CA ASP A 437 15.63 17.47 -11.11
C ASP A 437 15.96 16.09 -10.51
N ILE A 438 15.33 15.70 -9.40
CA ILE A 438 15.51 14.35 -8.81
C ILE A 438 15.06 13.27 -9.80
N SER A 439 14.01 13.52 -10.57
CA SER A 439 13.55 12.57 -11.58
C SER A 439 14.56 12.35 -12.70
N GLY A 440 15.41 13.34 -13.02
CA GLY A 440 16.50 13.20 -13.98
C GLY A 440 17.50 12.10 -13.60
N PHE A 441 17.77 11.93 -12.31
CA PHE A 441 18.66 10.89 -11.79
C PHE A 441 17.95 9.54 -11.60
N THR A 442 16.68 9.56 -11.19
CA THR A 442 15.95 8.35 -10.79
C THR A 442 15.18 7.67 -11.94
N ARG A 443 14.83 8.40 -13.01
CA ARG A 443 14.17 7.86 -14.20
C ARG A 443 15.18 7.31 -15.21
N VAL A 444 15.62 6.09 -14.96
CA VAL A 444 16.56 5.38 -15.83
C VAL A 444 15.84 4.87 -17.09
N LYS A 445 16.42 5.12 -18.27
CA LYS A 445 15.92 4.60 -19.56
C LYS A 445 16.21 3.09 -19.70
N PRO A 446 15.50 2.37 -20.58
CA PRO A 446 15.74 0.94 -20.85
C PRO A 446 17.22 0.58 -21.11
N VAL A 447 17.86 1.28 -22.07
CA VAL A 447 19.27 1.08 -22.44
C VAL A 447 20.19 1.24 -21.23
N ASP A 448 20.05 2.35 -20.50
CA ASP A 448 20.88 2.64 -19.33
C ASP A 448 20.67 1.61 -18.20
N ARG A 449 19.45 1.09 -18.05
CA ARG A 449 19.13 0.10 -17.02
C ARG A 449 19.75 -1.25 -17.31
N ILE A 450 19.70 -1.71 -18.57
CA ILE A 450 20.41 -2.93 -19.01
C ILE A 450 21.92 -2.73 -18.92
N GLY A 451 22.46 -1.59 -19.37
CA GLY A 451 23.90 -1.33 -19.24
C GLY A 451 24.40 -1.32 -17.79
N ARG A 452 23.61 -0.80 -16.83
CA ARG A 452 23.92 -0.91 -15.39
C ARG A 452 23.84 -2.35 -14.87
N LEU A 453 22.95 -3.17 -15.42
CA LEU A 453 22.86 -4.60 -15.09
C LEU A 453 24.06 -5.38 -15.63
N ASP A 454 24.48 -5.10 -16.87
CA ASP A 454 25.70 -5.67 -17.46
C ASP A 454 26.93 -5.29 -16.63
N GLY A 455 27.06 -4.01 -16.25
CA GLY A 455 28.13 -3.55 -15.36
C GLY A 455 28.11 -4.23 -13.98
N PHE A 456 26.92 -4.52 -13.44
CA PHE A 456 26.77 -5.28 -12.19
C PHE A 456 27.24 -6.73 -12.34
N ILE A 457 26.89 -7.40 -13.44
CA ILE A 457 27.33 -8.78 -13.74
C ILE A 457 28.85 -8.81 -13.90
N GLN A 458 29.42 -7.86 -14.65
CA GLN A 458 30.87 -7.73 -14.83
C GLN A 458 31.58 -7.50 -13.49
N ARG A 459 31.05 -6.63 -12.61
CA ARG A 459 31.62 -6.39 -11.27
C ARG A 459 31.68 -7.67 -10.43
N ILE A 460 30.66 -8.52 -10.50
CA ILE A 460 30.65 -9.84 -9.83
C ILE A 460 31.72 -10.75 -10.44
N ASN A 461 31.74 -10.89 -11.77
CA ASN A 461 32.62 -11.83 -12.46
C ASN A 461 34.10 -11.44 -12.37
N ASN A 462 34.40 -10.14 -12.26
CA ASN A 462 35.76 -9.62 -12.11
C ASN A 462 36.25 -9.62 -10.65
N CYS A 463 35.36 -9.77 -9.68
CA CYS A 463 35.73 -9.87 -8.27
C CYS A 463 36.06 -11.32 -7.91
N GLN A 464 37.35 -11.62 -7.71
CA GLN A 464 37.81 -12.98 -7.41
C GLN A 464 37.16 -13.58 -6.16
N ASN A 465 36.94 -12.76 -5.12
CA ASN A 465 36.26 -13.19 -3.90
C ASN A 465 34.78 -13.54 -4.15
N ALA A 466 34.07 -12.70 -4.89
CA ALA A 466 32.67 -12.93 -5.26
C ALA A 466 32.51 -14.24 -6.07
N LYS A 467 33.39 -14.45 -7.04
CA LYS A 467 33.40 -15.63 -7.89
C LYS A 467 33.67 -16.90 -7.08
N LYS A 468 34.70 -16.88 -6.23
CA LYS A 468 35.05 -18.00 -5.34
C LYS A 468 33.88 -18.40 -4.44
N ILE A 469 33.16 -17.43 -3.86
CA ILE A 469 31.97 -17.71 -3.03
C ILE A 469 30.91 -18.53 -3.79
N LEU A 470 30.67 -18.24 -5.07
CA LEU A 470 29.71 -18.98 -5.89
C LEU A 470 30.28 -20.34 -6.32
N GLU A 471 31.52 -20.37 -6.81
CA GLU A 471 32.19 -21.58 -7.31
C GLU A 471 32.34 -22.64 -6.23
N ASP A 472 32.63 -22.23 -5.00
CA ASP A 472 32.69 -23.09 -3.83
C ASP A 472 31.37 -23.87 -3.65
N TRP A 473 30.23 -23.28 -3.97
CA TRP A 473 28.92 -23.94 -3.88
C TRP A 473 28.46 -24.59 -5.18
N GLY A 474 29.35 -24.72 -6.16
CA GLY A 474 29.01 -25.26 -7.48
C GLY A 474 28.05 -24.37 -8.25
N LEU A 475 28.07 -23.07 -8.00
CA LEU A 475 27.20 -22.07 -8.64
C LEU A 475 28.03 -21.16 -9.53
N ARG A 476 27.43 -20.73 -10.63
CA ARG A 476 27.97 -19.66 -11.48
C ARG A 476 26.84 -18.74 -11.92
N LEU A 477 27.13 -17.44 -11.93
CA LEU A 477 26.21 -16.45 -12.47
C LEU A 477 26.36 -16.42 -13.99
N ASP A 478 25.24 -16.29 -14.70
CA ASP A 478 25.27 -16.09 -16.16
C ASP A 478 25.98 -14.78 -16.53
N THR A 479 26.57 -14.72 -17.72
CA THR A 479 27.39 -13.58 -18.16
C THR A 479 26.57 -12.46 -18.78
N ALA A 480 25.27 -12.67 -18.97
CA ALA A 480 24.37 -11.68 -19.54
C ALA A 480 22.98 -11.74 -18.86
N PRO A 481 22.21 -10.64 -18.94
CA PRO A 481 20.79 -10.65 -18.59
C PRO A 481 20.03 -11.66 -19.45
N LEU A 482 19.00 -12.26 -18.86
CA LEU A 482 18.16 -13.23 -19.53
C LEU A 482 17.44 -12.59 -20.73
N ARG A 483 17.55 -13.25 -21.88
CA ARG A 483 16.72 -13.01 -23.06
C ARG A 483 15.73 -14.15 -23.22
N MET A 484 14.50 -13.81 -23.59
CA MET A 484 13.39 -14.75 -23.71
C MET A 484 12.37 -14.26 -24.74
N GLU A 485 11.41 -15.10 -25.07
CA GLU A 485 10.32 -14.72 -25.98
C GLU A 485 9.11 -14.19 -25.20
N GLY A 486 8.56 -13.08 -25.69
CA GLY A 486 7.27 -12.55 -25.26
C GLY A 486 6.30 -12.41 -26.42
N ARG A 487 5.04 -12.10 -26.12
CA ARG A 487 3.96 -11.92 -27.12
C ARG A 487 3.32 -10.56 -26.99
N ASN A 488 2.79 -10.00 -28.08
CA ASN A 488 2.07 -8.73 -28.07
C ASN A 488 0.71 -8.86 -28.78
N PHE A 489 -0.37 -8.45 -28.11
CA PHE A 489 -1.73 -8.53 -28.66
C PHE A 489 -2.07 -7.48 -29.73
N GLY A 490 -1.21 -6.50 -29.92
CA GLY A 490 -1.41 -5.39 -30.84
C GLY A 490 -2.45 -4.37 -30.35
N PRO A 491 -2.79 -3.40 -31.22
CA PRO A 491 -3.78 -2.37 -30.90
C PRO A 491 -5.20 -2.91 -30.69
N GLU A 492 -5.95 -2.25 -29.82
CA GLU A 492 -7.35 -2.59 -29.53
C GLU A 492 -8.33 -1.65 -30.23
N LYS A 493 -9.57 -2.13 -30.43
CA LYS A 493 -10.67 -1.33 -30.98
C LYS A 493 -11.58 -0.84 -29.85
N ILE A 494 -11.71 0.47 -29.74
CA ILE A 494 -12.54 1.17 -28.76
C ILE A 494 -13.86 1.58 -29.42
N LEU A 495 -14.97 1.19 -28.83
CA LEU A 495 -16.31 1.55 -29.25
C LEU A 495 -16.65 2.94 -28.69
N VAL A 496 -17.12 3.85 -29.54
CA VAL A 496 -17.56 5.21 -29.17
C VAL A 496 -19.01 5.41 -29.62
N GLY A 497 -19.59 6.57 -29.31
CA GLY A 497 -20.97 6.87 -29.67
C GLY A 497 -21.25 6.84 -31.18
N ALA A 498 -22.54 6.76 -31.53
CA ALA A 498 -23.03 6.71 -32.91
C ALA A 498 -22.51 5.53 -33.73
N GLY A 499 -22.29 4.37 -33.10
CA GLY A 499 -21.88 3.13 -33.79
C GLY A 499 -20.46 3.15 -34.36
N ARG A 500 -19.63 4.13 -33.96
CA ARG A 500 -18.25 4.26 -34.45
C ARG A 500 -17.27 3.49 -33.57
N SER A 501 -16.14 3.11 -34.14
CA SER A 501 -15.00 2.55 -33.42
C SER A 501 -13.70 3.27 -33.76
N VAL A 502 -12.80 3.37 -32.79
CA VAL A 502 -11.45 3.94 -32.93
C VAL A 502 -10.44 2.83 -32.64
N THR A 503 -9.45 2.66 -33.51
CA THR A 503 -8.33 1.75 -33.21
C THR A 503 -7.27 2.55 -32.47
N THR A 504 -6.78 2.03 -31.34
CA THR A 504 -5.75 2.71 -30.56
C THR A 504 -4.45 2.80 -31.35
N GLY A 505 -3.67 3.88 -31.20
CA GLY A 505 -2.31 3.92 -31.74
C GLY A 505 -1.32 3.08 -30.92
N ASP A 506 -0.03 3.08 -31.31
CA ASP A 506 1.05 2.33 -30.63
C ASP A 506 1.20 2.66 -29.14
N LYS A 507 0.75 3.86 -28.73
CA LYS A 507 0.79 4.32 -27.33
C LYS A 507 -0.42 3.87 -26.52
N ALA A 508 -1.35 3.12 -27.12
CA ALA A 508 -2.63 2.75 -26.55
C ALA A 508 -3.42 3.97 -25.99
N ASP A 509 -3.26 5.14 -26.62
CA ASP A 509 -3.98 6.39 -26.33
C ASP A 509 -4.97 6.68 -27.46
N PHE A 510 -6.15 7.18 -27.10
CA PHE A 510 -7.21 7.57 -28.02
C PHE A 510 -7.84 8.90 -27.56
N SER A 511 -7.04 9.74 -26.87
CA SER A 511 -7.46 11.05 -26.36
C SER A 511 -7.98 11.94 -27.48
N ARG A 512 -7.26 12.01 -28.60
CA ARG A 512 -7.59 12.90 -29.74
C ARG A 512 -8.86 12.44 -30.44
N ASP A 513 -9.06 11.13 -30.57
CA ASP A 513 -10.23 10.56 -31.25
C ASP A 513 -11.50 10.79 -30.43
N LEU A 514 -11.44 10.65 -29.11
CA LEU A 514 -12.55 10.95 -28.21
C LEU A 514 -12.99 12.42 -28.29
N THR A 515 -12.07 13.36 -28.53
CA THR A 515 -12.45 14.77 -28.69
C THR A 515 -13.31 15.05 -29.92
N ARG A 516 -13.36 14.11 -30.88
CA ARG A 516 -14.10 14.23 -32.14
C ARG A 516 -15.31 13.28 -32.21
N ALA A 517 -15.54 12.51 -31.15
CA ALA A 517 -16.59 11.50 -31.08
C ALA A 517 -17.61 11.86 -30.00
N LYS A 518 -18.87 11.47 -30.24
CA LYS A 518 -19.90 11.50 -29.21
C LYS A 518 -19.66 10.38 -28.19
N MET A 519 -20.12 10.58 -26.96
CA MET A 519 -20.07 9.55 -25.92
C MET A 519 -20.99 8.39 -26.26
N LEU A 520 -20.68 7.19 -25.76
CA LEU A 520 -21.50 5.99 -25.98
C LEU A 520 -22.93 6.14 -25.43
N CYS A 521 -23.04 6.66 -24.21
CA CYS A 521 -24.31 7.05 -23.58
C CYS A 521 -24.11 8.36 -22.81
N SER A 522 -24.78 9.43 -23.24
CA SER A 522 -24.80 10.71 -22.55
C SER A 522 -26.04 10.84 -21.65
N VAL A 523 -25.86 11.47 -20.50
CA VAL A 523 -26.94 11.87 -19.60
C VAL A 523 -27.03 13.39 -19.62
N ASP A 524 -28.16 13.92 -20.07
CA ASP A 524 -28.37 15.37 -20.16
C ASP A 524 -28.33 16.03 -18.77
N LEU A 525 -27.58 17.14 -18.70
CA LEU A 525 -27.39 17.94 -17.50
C LEU A 525 -28.33 19.15 -17.53
N LEU A 526 -29.55 18.96 -17.02
CA LEU A 526 -30.63 19.93 -17.08
C LEU A 526 -30.74 20.76 -15.80
N ASN A 527 -30.69 20.11 -14.63
CA ASN A 527 -30.86 20.74 -13.32
C ASN A 527 -29.59 20.58 -12.49
N TRP A 528 -28.75 21.61 -12.46
CA TRP A 528 -27.50 21.59 -11.72
C TRP A 528 -27.13 22.96 -11.17
N ALA A 529 -26.21 22.98 -10.20
CA ALA A 529 -25.80 24.20 -9.52
C ALA A 529 -24.28 24.36 -9.50
N VAL A 530 -23.82 25.61 -9.49
CA VAL A 530 -22.39 25.98 -9.36
C VAL A 530 -22.23 26.88 -8.13
N VAL A 531 -21.40 26.44 -7.18
CA VAL A 531 -21.05 27.17 -5.96
C VAL A 531 -19.59 27.57 -6.02
N PHE A 532 -19.30 28.86 -5.87
CA PHE A 532 -17.96 29.45 -6.05
C PHE A 532 -17.81 30.72 -5.22
N CYS A 533 -16.60 31.27 -5.08
CA CYS A 533 -16.39 32.58 -4.43
C CYS A 533 -16.60 33.73 -5.42
N GLU A 534 -17.30 34.80 -5.03
CA GLU A 534 -17.73 35.87 -5.94
C GLU A 534 -16.57 36.53 -6.71
N ARG A 535 -15.39 36.62 -6.09
CA ARG A 535 -14.15 37.13 -6.72
C ARG A 535 -13.72 36.34 -7.98
N ASN A 536 -14.21 35.11 -8.16
CA ASN A 536 -13.85 34.21 -9.27
C ASN A 536 -14.91 34.17 -10.38
N LYS A 537 -15.98 34.99 -10.30
CA LYS A 537 -17.14 34.95 -11.20
C LYS A 537 -16.81 34.95 -12.69
N GLY A 538 -15.83 35.75 -13.11
CA GLY A 538 -15.41 35.80 -14.52
C GLY A 538 -14.94 34.44 -15.05
N ASN A 539 -14.08 33.74 -14.29
CA ASN A 539 -13.60 32.41 -14.66
C ASN A 539 -14.75 31.39 -14.71
N VAL A 540 -15.72 31.50 -13.79
CA VAL A 540 -16.87 30.60 -13.70
C VAL A 540 -17.79 30.76 -14.90
N ASN A 541 -18.08 31.99 -15.33
CA ASN A 541 -18.89 32.22 -16.52
C ASN A 541 -18.23 31.63 -17.78
N ASN A 542 -16.93 31.90 -17.96
CA ASN A 542 -16.16 31.33 -19.08
C ASN A 542 -16.18 29.79 -19.06
N PHE A 543 -16.08 29.20 -17.87
CA PHE A 543 -16.19 27.75 -17.70
C PHE A 543 -17.56 27.22 -18.09
N ILE A 544 -18.66 27.84 -17.62
CA ILE A 544 -20.04 27.42 -17.92
C ILE A 544 -20.30 27.47 -19.43
N GLU A 545 -19.93 28.57 -20.09
CA GLU A 545 -20.11 28.71 -21.55
C GLU A 545 -19.30 27.66 -22.32
N THR A 546 -18.05 27.44 -21.91
CA THR A 546 -17.20 26.42 -22.53
C THR A 546 -17.77 25.01 -22.29
N LEU A 547 -18.35 24.77 -21.11
CA LEU A 547 -18.93 23.49 -20.74
C LEU A 547 -20.12 23.16 -21.65
N SER A 548 -21.04 24.12 -21.85
CA SER A 548 -22.17 23.95 -22.77
C SER A 548 -21.72 23.65 -24.20
N LYS A 549 -20.69 24.33 -24.71
CA LYS A 549 -20.11 24.04 -26.04
C LYS A 549 -19.54 22.62 -26.12
N CYS A 550 -18.73 22.22 -25.12
CA CYS A 550 -18.16 20.87 -25.06
C CYS A 550 -19.25 19.80 -24.94
N GLY A 551 -20.32 20.06 -24.18
CA GLY A 551 -21.45 19.15 -24.03
C GLY A 551 -22.08 18.79 -25.37
N MET A 552 -22.38 19.78 -26.20
CA MET A 552 -22.96 19.56 -27.54
C MET A 552 -22.09 18.67 -28.43
N GLU A 553 -20.77 18.92 -28.46
CA GLU A 553 -19.81 18.11 -29.23
C GLU A 553 -19.76 16.65 -28.73
N LEU A 554 -19.91 16.44 -27.42
CA LEU A 554 -19.91 15.12 -26.78
C LEU A 554 -21.28 14.42 -26.84
N GLY A 555 -22.33 15.10 -27.31
CA GLY A 555 -23.70 14.58 -27.37
C GLY A 555 -24.48 14.70 -26.05
N MET A 556 -24.08 15.59 -25.14
CA MET A 556 -24.73 15.86 -23.86
C MET A 556 -25.34 17.26 -23.84
N LYS A 557 -26.66 17.37 -23.67
CA LYS A 557 -27.31 18.69 -23.50
C LYS A 557 -27.01 19.23 -22.11
N ILE A 558 -26.50 20.46 -22.04
CA ILE A 558 -26.18 21.13 -20.77
C ILE A 558 -26.94 22.44 -20.69
N SER A 559 -27.96 22.48 -19.83
CA SER A 559 -28.73 23.68 -19.52
C SER A 559 -27.93 24.65 -18.64
N ARG A 560 -28.37 25.91 -18.57
CA ARG A 560 -27.74 26.91 -17.70
C ARG A 560 -27.90 26.53 -16.21
N PRO A 561 -26.84 26.55 -15.39
CA PRO A 561 -26.91 26.18 -13.98
C PRO A 561 -27.56 27.26 -13.12
N ARG A 562 -27.96 26.87 -11.91
CA ARG A 562 -28.15 27.80 -10.78
C ARG A 562 -26.78 28.25 -10.27
N ILE A 563 -26.51 29.55 -10.28
CA ILE A 563 -25.20 30.13 -9.95
C ILE A 563 -25.27 30.75 -8.55
N GLU A 564 -24.43 30.31 -7.64
CA GLU A 564 -24.43 30.71 -6.22
C GLU A 564 -23.04 31.19 -5.79
N GLY A 565 -22.91 32.50 -5.63
CA GLY A 565 -21.68 33.18 -5.24
C GLY A 565 -21.55 33.32 -3.73
N LEU A 566 -20.40 32.91 -3.20
CA LEU A 566 -20.05 32.99 -1.79
C LEU A 566 -19.19 34.22 -1.52
N ARG A 567 -19.38 34.85 -0.35
CA ARG A 567 -18.60 36.02 0.06
C ARG A 567 -17.22 35.62 0.55
N SER A 568 -17.11 34.49 1.23
CA SER A 568 -15.84 33.93 1.71
C SER A 568 -15.58 32.54 1.14
N ASP A 569 -14.37 32.03 1.35
CA ASP A 569 -14.03 30.65 1.01
C ASP A 569 -14.10 29.71 2.23
N ASN A 570 -14.81 30.10 3.29
CA ASN A 570 -14.96 29.28 4.49
C ASN A 570 -15.72 27.98 4.21
N THR A 571 -15.23 26.87 4.78
CA THR A 571 -15.83 25.55 4.60
C THR A 571 -17.31 25.52 4.99
N SER A 572 -17.67 26.16 6.11
CA SER A 572 -19.07 26.22 6.58
C SER A 572 -20.01 26.92 5.60
N GLU A 573 -19.54 27.94 4.88
CA GLU A 573 -20.36 28.67 3.90
C GLU A 573 -20.69 27.79 2.69
N TYR A 574 -19.72 27.00 2.19
CA TYR A 574 -19.98 25.99 1.16
C TYR A 574 -21.02 24.95 1.63
N ILE A 575 -20.86 24.42 2.84
CA ILE A 575 -21.76 23.38 3.37
C ILE A 575 -23.17 23.91 3.57
N ASN A 576 -23.34 25.10 4.15
CA ASN A 576 -24.66 25.69 4.38
C ASN A 576 -25.37 26.00 3.06
N THR A 577 -24.65 26.53 2.08
CA THR A 577 -25.20 26.78 0.74
C THR A 577 -25.59 25.49 0.05
N LEU A 578 -24.75 24.45 0.09
CA LEU A 578 -25.08 23.14 -0.48
C LEU A 578 -26.33 22.54 0.18
N LYS A 579 -26.45 22.59 1.51
CA LYS A 579 -27.64 22.08 2.22
C LYS A 579 -28.94 22.76 1.79
N ARG A 580 -28.89 24.05 1.45
CA ARG A 580 -30.04 24.81 0.93
C ARG A 580 -30.37 24.46 -0.52
N LEU A 581 -29.34 24.20 -1.34
CA LEU A 581 -29.48 23.97 -2.77
C LEU A 581 -29.89 22.55 -3.14
N ILE A 582 -29.39 21.56 -2.39
CA ILE A 582 -29.64 20.15 -2.68
C ILE A 582 -31.12 19.84 -2.41
N LYS A 583 -31.84 19.61 -3.50
CA LYS A 583 -33.24 19.19 -3.56
C LYS A 583 -33.36 17.98 -4.49
N PRO A 584 -34.43 17.17 -4.39
CA PRO A 584 -34.59 15.95 -5.20
C PRO A 584 -34.46 16.15 -6.71
N GLU A 585 -34.82 17.33 -7.24
CA GLU A 585 -34.77 17.61 -8.69
C GLU A 585 -33.36 17.96 -9.19
N LEU A 586 -32.40 18.18 -8.28
CA LEU A 586 -31.04 18.58 -8.62
C LEU A 586 -30.19 17.36 -8.98
N GLN A 587 -29.62 17.34 -10.18
CA GLN A 587 -28.82 16.21 -10.68
C GLN A 587 -27.38 16.25 -10.16
N LEU A 588 -26.78 17.44 -10.08
CA LEU A 588 -25.36 17.59 -9.75
C LEU A 588 -25.03 18.98 -9.17
N VAL A 589 -24.04 19.01 -8.28
CA VAL A 589 -23.42 20.25 -7.78
C VAL A 589 -21.95 20.36 -8.21
N VAL A 590 -21.56 21.53 -8.69
CA VAL A 590 -20.16 21.90 -8.97
C VAL A 590 -19.68 22.86 -7.90
N CYS A 591 -18.60 22.52 -7.20
CA CYS A 591 -17.96 23.40 -6.21
C CYS A 591 -16.60 23.86 -6.73
N ILE A 592 -16.42 25.17 -6.92
CA ILE A 592 -15.18 25.75 -7.43
C ILE A 592 -14.42 26.38 -6.26
N PHE A 593 -13.27 25.78 -5.91
CA PHE A 593 -12.45 26.21 -4.79
C PHE A 593 -11.31 27.14 -5.24
N PRO A 594 -11.07 28.27 -4.55
CA PRO A 594 -9.92 29.13 -4.82
C PRO A 594 -8.56 28.48 -4.52
N THR A 595 -8.51 27.54 -3.58
CA THR A 595 -7.29 26.88 -3.09
C THR A 595 -7.53 25.39 -2.85
N MET A 596 -6.45 24.60 -2.85
CA MET A 596 -6.50 23.14 -2.61
C MET A 596 -6.51 22.83 -1.11
N ARG A 597 -7.65 23.03 -0.48
CA ARG A 597 -7.88 22.72 0.94
C ARG A 597 -8.56 21.37 1.11
N GLU A 598 -7.84 20.41 1.70
CA GLU A 598 -8.33 19.04 1.90
C GLU A 598 -9.51 18.97 2.88
N ASP A 599 -9.51 19.80 3.92
CA ASP A 599 -10.60 19.88 4.90
C ASP A 599 -11.92 20.30 4.23
N ARG A 600 -11.86 21.29 3.32
CA ARG A 600 -13.03 21.75 2.54
C ARG A 600 -13.52 20.67 1.59
N TYR A 601 -12.62 20.05 0.83
CA TYR A 601 -12.97 18.96 -0.08
C TYR A 601 -13.63 17.79 0.66
N SER A 602 -13.07 17.41 1.81
CA SER A 602 -13.59 16.32 2.64
C SER A 602 -14.98 16.63 3.19
N ALA A 603 -15.22 17.86 3.65
CA ALA A 603 -16.53 18.28 4.14
C ALA A 603 -17.60 18.21 3.02
N VAL A 604 -17.30 18.74 1.83
CA VAL A 604 -18.22 18.71 0.68
C VAL A 604 -18.51 17.27 0.25
N LYS A 605 -17.48 16.43 0.15
CA LYS A 605 -17.65 15.02 -0.25
C LYS A 605 -18.42 14.22 0.80
N LYS A 606 -18.19 14.46 2.08
CA LYS A 606 -18.96 13.84 3.16
C LYS A 606 -20.44 14.19 3.08
N LEU A 607 -20.77 15.46 2.87
CA LEU A 607 -22.16 15.90 2.68
C LEU A 607 -22.79 15.18 1.47
N CYS A 608 -22.18 15.32 0.29
CA CYS A 608 -22.76 14.84 -0.97
C CYS A 608 -22.75 13.31 -1.14
N CYS A 609 -21.94 12.56 -0.40
CA CYS A 609 -21.87 11.10 -0.54
C CYS A 609 -22.63 10.35 0.57
N ALA A 610 -22.80 10.94 1.76
CA ALA A 610 -23.31 10.22 2.94
C ALA A 610 -24.44 10.94 3.69
N GLU A 611 -24.59 12.26 3.60
CA GLU A 611 -25.61 13.01 4.37
C GLU A 611 -26.76 13.47 3.47
N GLN A 612 -26.46 13.94 2.26
CA GLN A 612 -27.41 14.36 1.23
C GLN A 612 -26.90 13.86 -0.12
N PRO A 613 -27.26 12.63 -0.51
CA PRO A 613 -26.63 11.95 -1.65
C PRO A 613 -26.92 12.67 -2.97
N ILE A 614 -25.85 13.17 -3.60
CA ILE A 614 -25.90 13.82 -4.90
C ILE A 614 -24.55 13.73 -5.61
N ALA A 615 -24.57 13.64 -6.94
CA ALA A 615 -23.35 13.74 -7.71
C ALA A 615 -22.66 15.10 -7.49
N SER A 616 -21.35 15.10 -7.26
CA SER A 616 -20.59 16.32 -6.98
C SER A 616 -19.28 16.39 -7.75
N GLN A 617 -19.00 17.56 -8.32
CA GLN A 617 -17.75 17.89 -9.02
C GLN A 617 -17.02 19.01 -8.30
N CYS A 618 -15.76 18.79 -7.90
CA CYS A 618 -14.94 19.85 -7.33
C CYS A 618 -13.91 20.31 -8.36
N ILE A 619 -13.71 21.61 -8.49
CA ILE A 619 -12.77 22.22 -9.44
C ILE A 619 -11.90 23.21 -8.67
N ASN A 620 -10.60 23.21 -8.90
CA ASN A 620 -9.73 24.30 -8.43
C ASN A 620 -9.77 25.43 -9.46
N ASP A 621 -10.06 26.66 -9.03
CA ASP A 621 -10.14 27.84 -9.89
C ASP A 621 -8.90 28.02 -10.78
N LYS A 622 -7.69 27.74 -10.25
CA LYS A 622 -6.43 27.80 -11.01
C LYS A 622 -6.41 26.87 -12.25
N THR A 623 -7.28 25.87 -12.30
CA THR A 623 -7.38 24.90 -13.40
C THR A 623 -8.17 25.49 -14.57
N ILE A 624 -9.15 26.35 -14.28
CA ILE A 624 -10.03 26.99 -15.27
C ILE A 624 -9.66 28.45 -15.54
N SER A 625 -8.73 29.02 -14.78
CA SER A 625 -8.26 30.40 -14.97
C SER A 625 -7.31 30.60 -16.16
N LYS A 626 -6.91 29.53 -16.85
CA LYS A 626 -5.93 29.58 -17.97
C LYS A 626 -6.66 29.47 -19.32
N PRO A 627 -6.76 30.56 -20.11
CA PRO A 627 -7.52 30.57 -21.36
C PRO A 627 -7.12 29.46 -22.34
N ASP A 628 -5.82 29.30 -22.59
CA ASP A 628 -5.28 28.32 -23.57
C ASP A 628 -5.62 26.86 -23.25
N LYS A 629 -5.88 26.56 -21.98
CA LYS A 629 -6.17 25.19 -21.51
C LYS A 629 -7.63 24.95 -21.17
N LEU A 630 -8.43 26.02 -21.07
CA LEU A 630 -9.80 25.99 -20.58
C LEU A 630 -10.65 24.94 -21.32
N ARG A 631 -10.66 24.95 -22.66
CA ARG A 631 -11.43 23.99 -23.46
C ARG A 631 -11.06 22.54 -23.14
N SER A 632 -9.77 22.21 -23.13
CA SER A 632 -9.29 20.84 -22.89
C SER A 632 -9.59 20.34 -21.47
N VAL A 633 -9.54 21.23 -20.48
CA VAL A 633 -9.87 20.94 -19.07
C VAL A 633 -11.38 20.74 -18.93
N THR A 634 -12.17 21.66 -19.46
CA THR A 634 -13.63 21.64 -19.40
C THR A 634 -14.21 20.41 -20.10
N GLN A 635 -13.64 19.98 -21.23
CA GLN A 635 -14.05 18.75 -21.90
C GLN A 635 -13.85 17.52 -21.02
N LYS A 636 -12.70 17.40 -20.33
CA LYS A 636 -12.46 16.31 -19.36
C LYS A 636 -13.42 16.36 -18.18
N ILE A 637 -13.77 17.55 -17.70
CA ILE A 637 -14.76 17.74 -16.65
C ILE A 637 -16.15 17.30 -17.15
N ALA A 638 -16.53 17.61 -18.39
CA ALA A 638 -17.80 17.16 -18.98
C ALA A 638 -17.90 15.63 -19.05
N LEU A 639 -16.84 14.96 -19.49
CA LEU A 639 -16.75 13.49 -19.50
C LEU A 639 -16.92 12.91 -18.08
N GLN A 640 -16.25 13.52 -17.10
CA GLN A 640 -16.34 13.09 -15.70
C GLN A 640 -17.74 13.31 -15.11
N ILE A 641 -18.38 14.43 -15.43
CA ILE A 641 -19.76 14.73 -15.05
C ILE A 641 -20.71 13.68 -15.62
N ASN A 642 -20.58 13.32 -16.90
CA ASN A 642 -21.40 12.29 -17.52
C ASN A 642 -21.29 10.95 -16.77
N CYS A 643 -20.06 10.52 -16.43
CA CYS A 643 -19.83 9.30 -15.64
C CYS A 643 -20.51 9.33 -14.26
N LYS A 644 -20.49 10.49 -13.59
CA LYS A 644 -21.10 10.66 -12.26
C LYS A 644 -22.62 10.62 -12.29
N LEU A 645 -23.21 10.92 -13.44
CA LEU A 645 -24.65 10.83 -13.69
C LEU A 645 -25.08 9.44 -14.17
N GLY A 646 -24.13 8.54 -14.42
CA GLY A 646 -24.38 7.17 -14.90
C GLY A 646 -24.21 6.98 -16.40
N GLY A 647 -23.72 7.98 -17.12
CA GLY A 647 -23.40 7.87 -18.55
C GLY A 647 -22.16 7.03 -18.83
N GLU A 648 -22.04 6.60 -20.09
CA GLU A 648 -21.01 5.69 -20.58
C GLU A 648 -20.19 6.41 -21.64
N LEU A 649 -18.86 6.45 -21.49
CA LEU A 649 -18.03 7.24 -22.41
C LEU A 649 -17.65 6.46 -23.67
N TRP A 650 -17.10 5.26 -23.48
CA TRP A 650 -16.63 4.36 -24.52
C TRP A 650 -16.71 2.92 -24.03
N GLY A 651 -16.60 1.95 -24.93
CA GLY A 651 -16.57 0.52 -24.63
C GLY A 651 -15.41 -0.20 -25.31
N VAL A 652 -15.19 -1.45 -24.93
CA VAL A 652 -14.26 -2.36 -25.62
C VAL A 652 -14.98 -3.66 -25.92
N GLY A 653 -14.68 -4.29 -27.06
CA GLY A 653 -15.25 -5.58 -27.40
C GLY A 653 -14.70 -6.68 -26.48
N ILE A 654 -15.53 -7.20 -25.57
CA ILE A 654 -15.21 -8.31 -24.66
C ILE A 654 -15.73 -9.62 -25.28
N PRO A 655 -14.89 -10.65 -25.46
CA PRO A 655 -15.26 -11.88 -26.19
C PRO A 655 -16.07 -12.88 -25.35
N LEU A 656 -16.77 -12.41 -24.31
CA LEU A 656 -17.60 -13.23 -23.42
C LEU A 656 -18.91 -12.50 -23.13
N LYS A 657 -19.97 -13.27 -22.93
CA LYS A 657 -21.30 -12.80 -22.53
C LYS A 657 -21.61 -13.24 -21.11
N LYS A 658 -22.58 -12.57 -20.48
CA LYS A 658 -23.02 -12.85 -19.11
C LYS A 658 -21.86 -12.87 -18.12
N ILE A 659 -20.97 -11.88 -18.23
CA ILE A 659 -19.75 -11.80 -17.44
C ILE A 659 -19.76 -10.59 -16.49
N MET A 660 -19.33 -10.83 -15.25
CA MET A 660 -19.13 -9.81 -14.23
C MET A 660 -17.64 -9.71 -13.87
N PHE A 661 -17.10 -8.49 -13.94
CA PHE A 661 -15.75 -8.17 -13.51
C PHE A 661 -15.78 -7.43 -12.19
N ILE A 662 -15.03 -7.92 -11.20
CA ILE A 662 -14.99 -7.35 -9.86
C ILE A 662 -13.58 -6.82 -9.59
N GLY A 663 -13.49 -5.68 -8.92
CA GLY A 663 -12.26 -5.08 -8.42
C GLY A 663 -12.33 -4.91 -6.91
N MET A 664 -11.26 -5.30 -6.23
CA MET A 664 -11.12 -5.12 -4.79
C MET A 664 -9.77 -4.51 -4.44
N ASP A 665 -9.78 -3.40 -3.71
CA ASP A 665 -8.58 -2.77 -3.14
C ASP A 665 -8.83 -2.32 -1.70
N THR A 666 -7.76 -2.18 -0.92
CA THR A 666 -7.82 -1.82 0.51
C THR A 666 -7.04 -0.54 0.77
N TYR A 667 -7.74 0.47 1.30
CA TYR A 667 -7.12 1.69 1.82
C TYR A 667 -6.79 1.52 3.30
N HIS A 668 -5.56 1.86 3.68
CA HIS A 668 -5.12 1.90 5.07
C HIS A 668 -4.76 3.35 5.45
N ASP A 669 -5.39 3.88 6.51
CA ASP A 669 -5.08 5.22 7.02
C ASP A 669 -3.69 5.23 7.68
N PRO A 670 -2.71 6.02 7.19
CA PRO A 670 -1.38 6.10 7.80
C PRO A 670 -1.37 6.70 9.21
N THR A 671 -2.38 7.52 9.54
CA THR A 671 -2.49 8.27 10.79
C THR A 671 -3.25 7.52 11.87
N ARG A 672 -4.19 6.65 11.48
CA ARG A 672 -5.01 5.84 12.40
C ARG A 672 -4.74 4.36 12.19
N LYS A 673 -3.82 3.83 13.00
CA LYS A 673 -3.56 2.38 13.07
C LYS A 673 -4.85 1.67 13.45
N GLY A 674 -5.38 0.80 12.59
CA GLY A 674 -6.42 -0.15 12.95
C GLY A 674 -7.72 -0.10 12.15
N ARG A 675 -7.94 0.89 11.28
CA ARG A 675 -9.12 0.94 10.39
C ARG A 675 -8.71 0.99 8.93
N SER A 676 -9.23 0.06 8.15
CA SER A 676 -9.08 0.02 6.69
C SER A 676 -10.44 0.10 6.01
N VAL A 677 -10.44 0.59 4.78
CA VAL A 677 -11.62 0.60 3.92
C VAL A 677 -11.34 -0.28 2.72
N VAL A 678 -12.15 -1.31 2.53
CA VAL A 678 -12.14 -2.13 1.31
C VAL A 678 -13.13 -1.51 0.33
N GLY A 679 -12.64 -1.14 -0.84
CA GLY A 679 -13.49 -0.74 -1.97
C GLY A 679 -13.80 -1.96 -2.81
N PHE A 680 -15.08 -2.24 -3.00
CA PHE A 680 -15.58 -3.29 -3.89
C PHE A 680 -16.29 -2.63 -5.06
N VAL A 681 -15.90 -2.97 -6.29
CA VAL A 681 -16.50 -2.44 -7.52
C VAL A 681 -16.77 -3.58 -8.48
N ALA A 682 -17.96 -3.67 -9.07
CA ALA A 682 -18.34 -4.74 -9.99
C ALA A 682 -18.99 -4.18 -11.27
N SER A 683 -18.68 -4.76 -12.43
CA SER A 683 -19.39 -4.42 -13.66
C SER A 683 -20.79 -5.01 -13.64
N ILE A 684 -21.78 -4.27 -14.15
CA ILE A 684 -23.19 -4.70 -14.18
C ILE A 684 -23.70 -4.97 -15.59
N ASN A 685 -22.84 -4.93 -16.61
CA ASN A 685 -23.18 -5.26 -17.99
C ASN A 685 -21.99 -5.84 -18.77
N ASP A 686 -22.29 -6.52 -19.89
CA ASP A 686 -21.30 -7.28 -20.68
C ASP A 686 -20.13 -6.45 -21.22
N PHE A 687 -20.34 -5.17 -21.52
CA PHE A 687 -19.29 -4.28 -22.03
C PHE A 687 -18.41 -3.68 -20.92
N ALA A 688 -18.71 -3.98 -19.66
CA ALA A 688 -18.05 -3.39 -18.49
C ALA A 688 -18.07 -1.85 -18.49
N THR A 689 -19.16 -1.26 -18.95
CA THR A 689 -19.32 0.20 -19.07
C THR A 689 -20.07 0.81 -17.89
N ARG A 690 -20.84 -0.01 -17.16
CA ARG A 690 -21.59 0.37 -15.95
C ARG A 690 -21.05 -0.39 -14.74
N TRP A 691 -21.04 0.29 -13.58
CA TRP A 691 -20.37 -0.20 -12.39
C TRP A 691 -21.22 -0.04 -11.13
N PHE A 692 -21.25 -1.08 -10.32
CA PHE A 692 -21.73 -1.08 -8.94
C PHE A 692 -20.54 -0.89 -7.99
N SER A 693 -20.69 -0.12 -6.91
CA SER A 693 -19.63 0.11 -5.93
C SER A 693 -20.15 0.08 -4.49
N LYS A 694 -19.39 -0.51 -3.57
CA LYS A 694 -19.73 -0.56 -2.15
C LYS A 694 -18.49 -0.62 -1.26
N ALA A 695 -18.51 0.14 -0.16
CA ALA A 695 -17.39 0.23 0.77
C ALA A 695 -17.64 -0.65 2.00
N ALA A 696 -16.62 -1.37 2.42
CA ALA A 696 -16.60 -2.11 3.68
C ALA A 696 -15.54 -1.53 4.61
N PHE A 697 -15.94 -1.16 5.84
CA PHE A 697 -15.02 -0.73 6.88
C PHE A 697 -14.56 -1.96 7.67
N GLN A 698 -13.25 -2.13 7.82
CA GLN A 698 -12.66 -3.27 8.49
C GLN A 698 -11.79 -2.80 9.65
N GLU A 699 -11.94 -3.43 10.81
CA GLU A 699 -11.03 -3.25 11.95
C GLU A 699 -9.87 -4.25 11.88
N ALA A 700 -8.70 -3.89 12.43
CA ALA A 700 -7.50 -4.71 12.32
C ALA A 700 -7.68 -6.10 12.95
N GLY A 701 -7.47 -7.14 12.14
CA GLY A 701 -7.53 -8.54 12.59
C GLY A 701 -8.86 -9.25 12.39
N GLN A 702 -9.88 -8.57 11.85
CA GLN A 702 -11.11 -9.23 11.41
C GLN A 702 -10.92 -10.00 10.10
N GLU A 703 -11.55 -11.16 9.98
CA GLU A 703 -11.70 -11.92 8.73
C GLU A 703 -12.46 -11.11 7.67
N LEU A 704 -12.71 -11.69 6.48
CA LEU A 704 -13.43 -11.03 5.39
C LEU A 704 -14.75 -10.45 5.93
N ALA A 705 -14.80 -9.13 6.10
CA ALA A 705 -15.88 -8.49 6.84
C ALA A 705 -17.25 -8.86 6.23
N ASP A 706 -18.27 -9.11 7.06
CA ASP A 706 -19.65 -9.38 6.61
C ASP A 706 -20.14 -8.34 5.58
N ALA A 707 -19.66 -7.10 5.70
CA ALA A 707 -19.91 -6.02 4.76
C ALA A 707 -19.44 -6.33 3.32
N LEU A 708 -18.36 -7.09 3.14
CA LEU A 708 -17.92 -7.52 1.81
C LEU A 708 -18.82 -8.61 1.24
N LYS A 709 -19.29 -9.55 2.07
CA LYS A 709 -20.29 -10.55 1.65
C LYS A 709 -21.55 -9.85 1.13
N LEU A 710 -22.03 -8.84 1.87
CA LEU A 710 -23.16 -7.99 1.46
C LEU A 710 -22.87 -7.19 0.18
N ALA A 711 -21.66 -6.66 0.01
CA ALA A 711 -21.27 -5.94 -1.20
C ALA A 711 -21.33 -6.85 -2.44
N PHE A 712 -20.86 -8.09 -2.31
CA PHE A 712 -20.85 -9.04 -3.42
C PHE A 712 -22.28 -9.52 -3.75
N GLN A 713 -23.12 -9.82 -2.75
CA GLN A 713 -24.54 -10.11 -2.98
C GLN A 713 -25.26 -8.95 -3.66
N GLY A 714 -25.01 -7.72 -3.20
CA GLY A 714 -25.56 -6.50 -3.81
C GLY A 714 -25.16 -6.33 -5.26
N ALA A 715 -23.91 -6.67 -5.62
CA ALA A 715 -23.44 -6.61 -6.99
C ALA A 715 -24.11 -7.65 -7.91
N ILE A 716 -24.28 -8.90 -7.44
CA ILE A 716 -24.98 -9.94 -8.19
C ILE A 716 -26.44 -9.56 -8.40
N LYS A 717 -27.10 -9.00 -7.37
CA LYS A 717 -28.45 -8.45 -7.49
C LYS A 717 -28.51 -7.31 -8.50
N ALA A 718 -27.61 -6.33 -8.42
CA ALA A 718 -27.57 -5.21 -9.36
C ALA A 718 -27.32 -5.67 -10.81
N TYR A 719 -26.55 -6.73 -11.01
CA TYR A 719 -26.39 -7.36 -12.31
C TYR A 719 -27.68 -8.01 -12.79
N PHE A 720 -28.37 -8.77 -11.94
CA PHE A 720 -29.66 -9.37 -12.26
C PHE A 720 -30.69 -8.29 -12.62
N ASP A 721 -30.80 -7.24 -11.81
CA ASP A 721 -31.73 -6.12 -12.04
C ASP A 721 -31.45 -5.41 -13.38
N ALA A 722 -30.20 -5.36 -13.82
CA ALA A 722 -29.80 -4.70 -15.06
C ALA A 722 -29.92 -5.59 -16.32
N ASN A 723 -29.82 -6.91 -16.19
CA ASN A 723 -29.74 -7.84 -17.33
C ASN A 723 -30.90 -8.85 -17.40
N GLY A 724 -31.71 -8.98 -16.34
CA GLY A 724 -32.76 -10.00 -16.23
C GLY A 724 -32.25 -11.42 -16.00
N ASP A 725 -30.95 -11.62 -15.90
CA ASP A 725 -30.30 -12.92 -15.69
C ASP A 725 -29.05 -12.78 -14.81
N LEU A 726 -28.65 -13.88 -14.16
CA LEU A 726 -27.45 -13.94 -13.31
C LEU A 726 -26.19 -14.08 -14.18
N PRO A 727 -25.02 -13.57 -13.73
CA PRO A 727 -23.80 -13.73 -14.50
C PRO A 727 -23.36 -15.21 -14.51
N GLU A 728 -23.00 -15.73 -15.69
CA GLU A 728 -22.47 -17.09 -15.84
C GLU A 728 -20.98 -17.15 -15.52
N ASN A 729 -20.28 -16.02 -15.67
CA ASN A 729 -18.84 -15.90 -15.43
C ASN A 729 -18.55 -14.73 -14.49
N ILE A 730 -17.75 -14.96 -13.46
CA ILE A 730 -17.34 -13.93 -12.50
C ILE A 730 -15.80 -13.94 -12.39
N ILE A 731 -15.17 -12.82 -12.75
CA ILE A 731 -13.72 -12.64 -12.64
C ILE A 731 -13.43 -11.54 -11.62
N LEU A 732 -12.80 -11.91 -10.51
CA LEU A 732 -12.35 -10.99 -9.47
C LEU A 732 -10.88 -10.62 -9.65
N TYR A 733 -10.60 -9.32 -9.70
CA TYR A 733 -9.25 -8.76 -9.65
C TYR A 733 -8.96 -8.13 -8.28
N ARG A 734 -8.03 -8.74 -7.53
CA ARG A 734 -7.65 -8.36 -6.17
C ARG A 734 -6.31 -7.63 -6.14
N ASP A 735 -6.30 -6.32 -5.90
CA ASP A 735 -5.07 -5.52 -5.71
C ASP A 735 -4.64 -5.52 -4.23
N GLY A 736 -3.37 -5.28 -3.93
CA GLY A 736 -2.89 -5.07 -2.55
C GLY A 736 -2.46 -6.34 -1.80
N VAL A 737 -2.44 -7.51 -2.44
CA VAL A 737 -1.98 -8.77 -1.84
C VAL A 737 -0.51 -9.03 -2.20
N GLY A 738 0.36 -8.99 -1.19
CA GLY A 738 1.77 -9.34 -1.33
C GLY A 738 2.01 -10.86 -1.26
N ASP A 739 3.20 -11.31 -1.66
CA ASP A 739 3.52 -12.73 -1.82
C ASP A 739 3.29 -13.59 -0.58
N GLY A 740 3.64 -13.06 0.60
CA GLY A 740 3.44 -13.77 1.87
C GLY A 740 1.96 -13.97 2.25
N MET A 741 1.03 -13.27 1.58
CA MET A 741 -0.41 -13.35 1.83
C MET A 741 -1.14 -14.17 0.76
N LEU A 742 -0.48 -14.61 -0.32
CA LEU A 742 -1.13 -15.38 -1.40
C LEU A 742 -1.75 -16.70 -0.91
N PRO A 743 -1.08 -17.52 -0.07
CA PRO A 743 -1.70 -18.72 0.48
C PRO A 743 -2.92 -18.38 1.34
N ILE A 744 -2.86 -17.31 2.12
CA ILE A 744 -3.98 -16.87 2.97
C ILE A 744 -5.17 -16.45 2.10
N ALA A 745 -4.93 -15.66 1.04
CA ALA A 745 -5.97 -15.27 0.11
C ALA A 745 -6.62 -16.50 -0.56
N ARG A 746 -5.81 -17.46 -1.02
CA ARG A 746 -6.31 -18.69 -1.66
C ARG A 746 -7.10 -19.58 -0.69
N ASP A 747 -6.54 -19.83 0.49
CA ASP A 747 -7.02 -20.88 1.40
C ASP A 747 -8.13 -20.36 2.34
N TYR A 748 -8.23 -19.04 2.57
CA TYR A 748 -9.22 -18.45 3.48
C TYR A 748 -10.14 -17.41 2.84
N GLU A 749 -9.65 -16.53 1.95
CA GLU A 749 -10.49 -15.48 1.32
C GLU A 749 -11.37 -16.06 0.20
N LEU A 750 -10.84 -16.91 -0.67
CA LEU A 750 -11.62 -17.50 -1.78
C LEU A 750 -12.80 -18.37 -1.33
N PRO A 751 -12.67 -19.30 -0.36
CA PRO A 751 -13.81 -20.11 0.06
C PRO A 751 -14.98 -19.27 0.58
N GLN A 752 -14.70 -18.19 1.29
CA GLN A 752 -15.72 -17.27 1.80
C GLN A 752 -16.43 -16.52 0.66
N LEU A 753 -15.70 -16.11 -0.38
CA LEU A 753 -16.31 -15.49 -1.57
C LEU A 753 -17.18 -16.48 -2.35
N ARG A 754 -16.79 -17.75 -2.41
CA ARG A 754 -17.61 -18.81 -3.02
C ARG A 754 -18.88 -19.09 -2.23
N GLU A 755 -18.80 -19.09 -0.91
CA GLU A 755 -19.98 -19.24 -0.03
C GLU A 755 -21.03 -18.16 -0.34
N VAL A 756 -20.60 -16.92 -0.59
CA VAL A 756 -21.50 -15.84 -0.97
C VAL A 756 -22.26 -16.14 -2.26
N ILE A 757 -21.56 -16.67 -3.28
CA ILE A 757 -22.16 -17.07 -4.56
C ILE A 757 -23.18 -18.19 -4.35
N ALA A 758 -22.82 -19.22 -3.59
CA ALA A 758 -23.69 -20.36 -3.30
C ALA A 758 -24.99 -19.94 -2.58
N ASN A 759 -24.93 -18.88 -1.77
CA ASN A 759 -26.07 -18.35 -1.02
C ASN A 759 -27.01 -17.45 -1.85
N VAL A 760 -26.70 -17.15 -3.12
CA VAL A 760 -27.56 -16.32 -3.97
C VAL A 760 -28.84 -17.05 -4.36
N LYS A 761 -28.72 -18.28 -4.85
CA LYS A 761 -29.84 -19.10 -5.32
C LYS A 761 -29.44 -20.58 -5.31
N PRO A 762 -30.35 -21.51 -4.95
CA PRO A 762 -30.09 -22.95 -5.10
C PRO A 762 -29.60 -23.30 -6.51
N ASN A 763 -28.57 -24.15 -6.61
CA ASN A 763 -27.94 -24.61 -7.85
C ASN A 763 -27.27 -23.55 -8.72
N TYR A 764 -27.14 -22.30 -8.27
CA TYR A 764 -26.36 -21.30 -8.98
C TYR A 764 -24.85 -21.53 -8.76
N LYS A 765 -24.16 -21.92 -9.83
CA LYS A 765 -22.72 -22.22 -9.84
C LYS A 765 -22.05 -21.56 -11.05
N PRO A 766 -21.83 -20.23 -11.02
CA PRO A 766 -21.12 -19.54 -12.08
C PRO A 766 -19.65 -19.94 -12.10
N ASN A 767 -19.01 -19.79 -13.27
CA ASN A 767 -17.57 -19.92 -13.38
C ASN A 767 -16.89 -18.79 -12.61
N PHE A 768 -16.24 -19.09 -11.49
CA PHE A 768 -15.52 -18.11 -10.68
C PHE A 768 -14.02 -18.17 -10.96
N SER A 769 -13.36 -17.00 -11.04
CA SER A 769 -11.90 -16.91 -11.14
C SER A 769 -11.39 -15.71 -10.35
N CYS A 770 -10.32 -15.90 -9.60
CA CYS A 770 -9.71 -14.84 -8.82
C CYS A 770 -8.25 -14.61 -9.24
N ILE A 771 -7.95 -13.36 -9.59
CA ILE A 771 -6.67 -12.91 -10.12
C ILE A 771 -6.13 -11.83 -9.20
N VAL A 772 -5.01 -12.11 -8.54
CA VAL A 772 -4.29 -11.11 -7.75
C VAL A 772 -3.48 -10.23 -8.69
N VAL A 773 -3.61 -8.92 -8.53
CA VAL A 773 -2.92 -7.90 -9.34
C VAL A 773 -1.82 -7.24 -8.50
N GLN A 774 -0.57 -7.41 -8.90
CA GLN A 774 0.59 -6.83 -8.23
C GLN A 774 1.24 -5.76 -9.11
N LYS A 775 1.05 -4.49 -8.74
CA LYS A 775 1.64 -3.33 -9.44
C LYS A 775 2.95 -2.82 -8.84
N ARG A 776 3.35 -3.28 -7.65
CA ARG A 776 4.60 -2.84 -6.98
C ARG A 776 5.65 -3.95 -7.03
N ILE A 777 6.19 -4.17 -8.24
CA ILE A 777 7.14 -5.25 -8.54
C ILE A 777 8.48 -4.70 -9.05
N ASN A 778 9.54 -5.47 -8.87
CA ASN A 778 10.89 -5.15 -9.35
C ASN A 778 11.15 -5.66 -10.78
N THR A 779 10.23 -6.44 -11.34
CA THR A 779 10.36 -7.01 -12.69
C THR A 779 10.35 -5.88 -13.71
N ARG A 780 11.31 -5.92 -14.62
CA ARG A 780 11.41 -5.04 -15.79
C ARG A 780 11.55 -5.91 -17.02
N ILE A 781 10.80 -5.52 -18.05
CA ILE A 781 10.80 -6.15 -19.37
C ILE A 781 11.23 -5.08 -20.35
N PHE A 782 12.14 -5.43 -21.24
CA PHE A 782 12.68 -4.57 -22.26
C PHE A 782 12.49 -5.23 -23.62
N LEU A 783 12.13 -4.44 -24.62
CA LEU A 783 12.13 -4.88 -26.01
C LEU A 783 13.57 -4.92 -26.50
N ASP A 784 14.04 -6.07 -26.99
CA ASP A 784 15.35 -6.20 -27.62
C ASP A 784 15.16 -6.23 -29.14
N HIS A 785 15.19 -5.05 -29.77
CA HIS A 785 14.95 -4.94 -31.20
C HIS A 785 16.28 -4.99 -31.98
N PRO A 786 16.43 -5.89 -32.97
CA PRO A 786 17.71 -6.07 -33.69
C PRO A 786 18.30 -4.79 -34.29
N ARG A 787 17.46 -3.86 -34.74
CA ARG A 787 17.87 -2.58 -35.37
C ARG A 787 17.86 -1.37 -34.45
N ASN A 788 16.99 -1.36 -33.44
CA ASN A 788 16.72 -0.18 -32.61
C ASN A 788 17.31 -0.32 -31.19
N GLY A 789 17.93 -1.47 -30.90
CA GLY A 789 18.46 -1.81 -29.59
C GLY A 789 17.37 -1.98 -28.54
N ILE A 790 17.77 -1.74 -27.29
CA ILE A 790 16.93 -1.93 -26.11
C ILE A 790 15.92 -0.79 -25.97
N GLY A 791 14.63 -1.13 -25.97
CA GLY A 791 13.51 -0.20 -25.83
C GLY A 791 12.51 -0.61 -24.75
N ASN A 792 11.48 0.23 -24.55
CA ASN A 792 10.32 -0.20 -23.78
C ASN A 792 9.44 -1.12 -24.65
N PRO A 793 8.93 -2.24 -24.11
CA PRO A 793 7.91 -3.02 -24.79
C PRO A 793 6.64 -2.19 -25.01
N ALA A 794 5.94 -2.48 -26.11
CA ALA A 794 4.69 -1.80 -26.45
C ALA A 794 3.55 -2.24 -25.50
N PRO A 795 2.52 -1.40 -25.29
CA PRO A 795 1.25 -1.83 -24.72
C PRO A 795 0.76 -3.15 -25.33
N GLY A 796 0.19 -4.03 -24.51
CA GLY A 796 -0.27 -5.35 -24.92
C GLY A 796 0.81 -6.44 -24.88
N SER A 797 2.03 -6.12 -24.44
CA SER A 797 3.11 -7.12 -24.31
C SER A 797 2.89 -8.01 -23.09
N VAL A 798 3.00 -9.32 -23.27
CA VAL A 798 2.79 -10.37 -22.27
C VAL A 798 4.04 -11.24 -22.14
N ILE A 799 4.37 -11.60 -20.91
CA ILE A 799 5.37 -12.61 -20.55
C ILE A 799 4.73 -13.61 -19.58
N ASP A 800 4.67 -14.87 -19.97
CA ASP A 800 3.94 -15.93 -19.27
C ASP A 800 4.69 -17.29 -19.30
N ASN A 801 6.00 -17.21 -19.38
CA ASN A 801 6.92 -18.34 -19.31
C ASN A 801 8.22 -17.91 -18.62
N THR A 802 9.12 -18.86 -18.36
CA THR A 802 10.51 -18.67 -17.89
C THR A 802 10.69 -17.92 -16.55
N ILE A 803 10.28 -16.65 -16.45
CA ILE A 803 10.37 -15.81 -15.23
C ILE A 803 9.08 -15.81 -14.39
N THR A 804 8.07 -16.55 -14.84
CA THR A 804 6.85 -16.91 -14.11
C THR A 804 7.18 -17.79 -12.91
N ARG A 805 6.29 -17.80 -11.91
CA ARG A 805 6.49 -18.59 -10.70
C ARG A 805 6.30 -20.06 -11.01
N ARG A 806 7.20 -20.88 -10.46
CA ARG A 806 7.13 -22.33 -10.64
C ARG A 806 5.81 -22.95 -10.17
N THR A 807 5.23 -22.47 -9.08
CA THR A 807 4.07 -23.11 -8.41
C THR A 807 2.75 -22.39 -8.61
N TRP A 808 2.73 -21.29 -9.37
CA TRP A 808 1.53 -20.48 -9.55
C TRP A 808 1.24 -20.31 -11.03
N TYR A 809 -0.04 -20.24 -11.38
CA TYR A 809 -0.41 -19.75 -12.70
C TYR A 809 -0.32 -18.21 -12.66
N ASP A 810 0.70 -17.64 -13.30
CA ASP A 810 0.91 -16.21 -13.37
C ASP A 810 1.40 -15.72 -14.75
N PHE A 811 1.26 -14.42 -14.98
CA PHE A 811 1.79 -13.74 -16.16
C PHE A 811 2.06 -12.26 -15.87
N PHE A 812 2.92 -11.65 -16.68
CA PHE A 812 3.17 -10.21 -16.68
C PHE A 812 2.51 -9.59 -17.91
N LEU A 813 1.89 -8.44 -17.73
CA LEU A 813 1.31 -7.65 -18.82
C LEU A 813 1.80 -6.20 -18.72
N VAL A 814 2.33 -5.69 -19.83
CA VAL A 814 2.61 -4.27 -20.04
C VAL A 814 1.42 -3.66 -20.76
N SER A 815 0.53 -3.02 -20.00
CA SER A 815 -0.68 -2.39 -20.58
C SER A 815 -0.48 -0.91 -20.90
N GLN A 816 0.27 -0.17 -20.09
CA GLN A 816 0.42 1.28 -20.22
C GLN A 816 1.72 1.66 -20.94
N HIS A 817 1.63 2.64 -21.85
CA HIS A 817 2.79 3.31 -22.42
C HIS A 817 3.40 4.35 -21.46
N VAL A 818 4.72 4.39 -21.36
CA VAL A 818 5.46 5.43 -20.61
C VAL A 818 6.30 6.28 -21.57
N SER A 819 6.21 7.61 -21.42
CA SER A 819 6.99 8.54 -22.25
C SER A 819 8.44 8.74 -21.77
N GLN A 820 8.71 8.43 -20.50
CA GLN A 820 10.01 8.61 -19.87
C GLN A 820 10.33 7.46 -18.93
N GLY A 821 11.60 7.09 -18.87
CA GLY A 821 12.09 6.00 -18.04
C GLY A 821 11.74 4.60 -18.58
N THR A 822 11.81 3.62 -17.70
CA THR A 822 11.51 2.20 -18.00
C THR A 822 10.08 1.87 -17.59
N VAL A 823 9.34 1.17 -18.45
CA VAL A 823 8.00 0.68 -18.10
C VAL A 823 8.07 -0.38 -17.01
N SER A 824 7.09 -0.37 -16.10
CA SER A 824 6.95 -1.40 -15.08
C SER A 824 5.72 -2.25 -15.42
N PRO A 825 5.88 -3.54 -15.74
CA PRO A 825 4.74 -4.43 -15.97
C PRO A 825 3.85 -4.53 -14.72
N THR A 826 2.68 -5.13 -14.94
CA THR A 826 1.78 -5.57 -13.88
C THR A 826 1.79 -7.08 -13.86
N HIS A 827 1.92 -7.65 -12.67
CA HIS A 827 1.99 -9.10 -12.46
C HIS A 827 0.61 -9.61 -12.03
N TYR A 828 0.11 -10.62 -12.73
CA TYR A 828 -1.20 -11.22 -12.51
C TYR A 828 -1.01 -12.66 -12.06
N ILE A 829 -1.54 -13.00 -10.89
CA ILE A 829 -1.45 -14.35 -10.32
C ILE A 829 -2.86 -14.90 -10.20
N VAL A 830 -3.16 -15.95 -10.94
CA VAL A 830 -4.45 -16.64 -10.91
C VAL A 830 -4.43 -17.60 -9.72
N LEU A 831 -5.14 -17.22 -8.66
CA LEU A 831 -5.24 -18.05 -7.45
C LEU A 831 -6.10 -19.28 -7.67
N ASP A 832 -7.13 -19.12 -8.49
CA ASP A 832 -8.05 -20.18 -8.88
C ASP A 832 -8.77 -19.81 -10.20
N SER A 833 -9.01 -20.83 -11.03
CA SER A 833 -9.74 -20.70 -12.30
C SER A 833 -10.60 -21.94 -12.53
N GLU A 834 -11.83 -21.92 -12.01
CA GLU A 834 -12.85 -22.94 -12.29
C GLU A 834 -13.37 -22.84 -13.73
N SER A 835 -13.29 -21.63 -14.30
CA SER A 835 -13.74 -21.27 -15.65
C SER A 835 -13.09 -22.04 -16.79
N LYS A 836 -12.00 -22.79 -16.52
CA LYS A 836 -11.17 -23.49 -17.53
C LYS A 836 -10.79 -22.57 -18.71
N PHE A 837 -10.75 -21.26 -18.51
CA PHE A 837 -10.41 -20.32 -19.57
C PHE A 837 -8.99 -20.59 -20.07
N PRO A 838 -8.76 -20.57 -21.39
CA PRO A 838 -7.41 -20.67 -21.92
C PRO A 838 -6.59 -19.46 -21.48
N PRO A 839 -5.25 -19.59 -21.31
CA PRO A 839 -4.44 -18.49 -20.81
C PRO A 839 -4.57 -17.19 -21.61
N ASP A 840 -4.65 -17.27 -22.94
CA ASP A 840 -4.85 -16.11 -23.80
C ASP A 840 -6.13 -15.33 -23.48
N MET A 841 -7.21 -16.02 -23.12
CA MET A 841 -8.49 -15.38 -22.82
C MET A 841 -8.37 -14.51 -21.57
N LEU A 842 -7.79 -15.02 -20.48
CA LEU A 842 -7.58 -14.25 -19.25
C LEU A 842 -6.61 -13.09 -19.47
N GLN A 843 -5.53 -13.32 -20.22
CA GLN A 843 -4.55 -12.28 -20.55
C GLN A 843 -5.18 -11.17 -21.39
N ARG A 844 -5.95 -11.52 -22.42
CA ARG A 844 -6.61 -10.56 -23.34
C ARG A 844 -7.74 -9.80 -22.68
N ILE A 845 -8.55 -10.46 -21.85
CA ILE A 845 -9.58 -9.79 -21.01
C ILE A 845 -8.90 -8.80 -20.07
N SER A 846 -7.84 -9.21 -19.38
CA SER A 846 -7.09 -8.34 -18.47
C SER A 846 -6.55 -7.11 -19.20
N TYR A 847 -6.05 -7.28 -20.43
CA TYR A 847 -5.61 -6.16 -21.28
C TYR A 847 -6.76 -5.24 -21.70
N LYS A 848 -7.87 -5.79 -22.21
CA LYS A 848 -9.07 -5.02 -22.62
C LYS A 848 -9.64 -4.19 -21.47
N LEU A 849 -9.70 -4.75 -20.27
CA LEU A 849 -10.18 -4.03 -19.08
C LEU A 849 -9.28 -2.85 -18.69
N THR A 850 -8.03 -2.78 -19.14
CA THR A 850 -7.18 -1.61 -18.90
C THR A 850 -7.60 -0.37 -19.69
N PHE A 851 -8.44 -0.52 -20.71
CA PHE A 851 -9.01 0.58 -21.48
C PHE A 851 -10.29 1.14 -20.85
N MET A 852 -10.88 0.44 -19.88
CA MET A 852 -12.22 0.76 -19.34
C MET A 852 -12.20 1.74 -18.16
N TYR A 853 -11.13 2.51 -17.97
CA TYR A 853 -11.06 3.52 -16.90
C TYR A 853 -11.35 4.93 -17.44
N TYR A 854 -12.57 5.40 -17.21
CA TYR A 854 -13.10 6.63 -17.82
C TYR A 854 -12.37 7.96 -17.52
N ASN A 855 -11.57 8.03 -16.47
CA ASN A 855 -10.74 9.24 -16.22
C ASN A 855 -9.48 9.29 -17.09
N TRP A 856 -9.18 8.25 -17.87
CA TRP A 856 -8.01 8.19 -18.75
C TRP A 856 -8.37 7.58 -20.12
N PRO A 857 -8.38 8.38 -21.21
CA PRO A 857 -8.66 7.92 -22.58
C PRO A 857 -7.49 7.14 -23.21
N GLY A 858 -7.08 6.06 -22.54
CA GLY A 858 -5.97 5.20 -22.91
C GLY A 858 -5.90 3.95 -22.04
N ALA A 859 -4.98 3.04 -22.35
CA ALA A 859 -4.70 1.92 -21.44
C ALA A 859 -4.04 2.40 -20.14
N ILE A 860 -4.59 1.99 -19.00
CA ILE A 860 -3.97 2.18 -17.67
C ILE A 860 -3.20 0.95 -17.22
N ARG A 861 -2.43 1.08 -16.14
CA ARG A 861 -1.51 0.04 -15.67
C ARG A 861 -2.17 -1.23 -15.13
N VAL A 862 -3.37 -1.10 -14.56
CA VAL A 862 -4.14 -2.20 -13.95
C VAL A 862 -5.54 -2.23 -14.59
N PRO A 863 -6.29 -3.33 -14.50
CA PRO A 863 -7.67 -3.36 -14.99
C PRO A 863 -8.51 -2.25 -14.36
N ALA A 864 -9.43 -1.66 -15.13
CA ALA A 864 -10.38 -0.67 -14.67
C ALA A 864 -11.08 -1.02 -13.34
N PRO A 865 -11.57 -2.26 -13.09
CA PRO A 865 -12.18 -2.59 -11.80
C PRO A 865 -11.25 -2.34 -10.61
N CYS A 866 -9.96 -2.70 -10.71
CA CYS A 866 -8.98 -2.40 -9.64
C CYS A 866 -8.76 -0.90 -9.46
N GLN A 867 -8.65 -0.15 -10.56
CA GLN A 867 -8.41 1.29 -10.48
C GLN A 867 -9.63 2.04 -9.91
N TYR A 868 -10.84 1.60 -10.25
CA TYR A 868 -12.08 2.11 -9.66
C TYR A 868 -12.15 1.77 -8.17
N ALA A 869 -11.89 0.52 -7.78
CA ALA A 869 -11.86 0.11 -6.37
C ALA A 869 -10.84 0.91 -5.55
N HIS A 870 -9.64 1.15 -6.11
CA HIS A 870 -8.62 1.99 -5.50
C HIS A 870 -9.10 3.43 -5.28
N LYS A 871 -9.63 4.07 -6.33
CA LYS A 871 -10.14 5.45 -6.26
C LYS A 871 -11.28 5.59 -5.26
N PHE A 872 -12.17 4.61 -5.27
CA PHE A 872 -13.31 4.54 -4.39
C PHE A 872 -12.87 4.36 -2.92
N ALA A 873 -12.07 3.32 -2.62
CA ALA A 873 -11.54 3.08 -1.27
C ALA A 873 -10.76 4.29 -0.74
N TYR A 874 -9.97 4.95 -1.60
CA TYR A 874 -9.23 6.16 -1.24
C TYR A 874 -10.18 7.31 -0.87
N LEU A 875 -11.18 7.62 -1.70
CA LEU A 875 -12.15 8.68 -1.40
C LEU A 875 -12.89 8.41 -0.08
N ILE A 876 -13.34 7.17 0.11
CA ILE A 876 -14.10 6.80 1.30
C ILE A 876 -13.22 6.80 2.54
N GLY A 877 -12.04 6.20 2.49
CA GLY A 877 -11.12 6.12 3.62
C GLY A 877 -10.49 7.46 4.00
N GLN A 878 -10.10 8.28 3.02
CA GLN A 878 -9.42 9.55 3.28
C GLN A 878 -10.39 10.68 3.58
N ASN A 879 -11.45 10.85 2.79
CA ASN A 879 -12.26 12.07 2.77
C ASN A 879 -13.67 11.91 3.35
N VAL A 880 -14.44 10.88 2.94
CA VAL A 880 -15.84 10.71 3.37
C VAL A 880 -15.93 10.14 4.78
N ARG A 881 -15.12 9.11 5.08
CA ARG A 881 -14.99 8.42 6.38
C ARG A 881 -16.31 7.92 6.96
N ARG A 882 -17.27 7.62 6.09
CA ARG A 882 -18.61 7.07 6.37
C ARG A 882 -19.04 6.19 5.21
N VAL A 883 -19.97 5.29 5.47
CA VAL A 883 -20.62 4.48 4.43
C VAL A 883 -21.40 5.44 3.52
N PRO A 884 -21.15 5.45 2.20
CA PRO A 884 -21.94 6.22 1.25
C PRO A 884 -23.38 5.73 1.17
N ASP A 885 -24.28 6.60 0.70
CA ASP A 885 -25.67 6.26 0.49
C ASP A 885 -25.85 5.28 -0.69
N ALA A 886 -26.74 4.30 -0.53
CA ALA A 886 -26.97 3.24 -1.51
C ALA A 886 -27.54 3.75 -2.85
N SER A 887 -28.16 4.93 -2.88
CA SER A 887 -28.64 5.55 -4.12
C SER A 887 -27.52 5.90 -5.11
N LEU A 888 -26.27 5.95 -4.64
CA LEU A 888 -25.09 6.20 -5.45
C LEU A 888 -24.38 4.92 -5.92
N ASP A 889 -24.78 3.74 -5.42
CA ASP A 889 -24.06 2.48 -5.61
C ASP A 889 -23.86 2.12 -7.09
N SER A 890 -24.78 2.52 -7.99
CA SER A 890 -24.73 2.24 -9.44
C SER A 890 -24.07 3.33 -10.29
N ARG A 891 -23.36 4.28 -9.66
CA ARG A 891 -22.74 5.43 -10.36
C ARG A 891 -21.25 5.54 -10.04
N LEU A 892 -20.50 6.13 -10.96
CA LEU A 892 -19.08 6.45 -10.76
C LEU A 892 -18.89 7.79 -10.02
N TYR A 893 -19.66 8.03 -8.95
CA TYR A 893 -19.68 9.31 -8.20
C TYR A 893 -18.34 9.67 -7.55
N TYR A 894 -17.48 8.68 -7.35
CA TYR A 894 -16.18 8.77 -6.70
C TYR A 894 -15.02 9.16 -7.61
N LEU A 895 -15.26 9.33 -8.92
CA LEU A 895 -14.28 9.91 -9.84
C LEU A 895 -13.99 11.38 -9.51
#